data_AF-A0A5E3XNF0-F1
#
_entry.id   AF-A0A5E3XNF0-F1
#
_cell.length_a   1.000
_cell.length_b   1.000
_cell.length_c   1.000
_cell.angle_alpha   90.00
_cell.angle_beta   90.00
_cell.angle_gamma   90.00
#
_symmetry.space_group_name_H-M   'P 1'
#
loop_
_entity.id
_entity.type
_entity.pdbx_description
1 polymer ?
#
loop_
_entity_poly.entity_id
_entity_poly.type
_entity_poly.pdbx_seq_one_letter_code
_entity_poly.pdbx_strand_id
1 'polypeptide(L)'
;MQRTLHPPPLDSQLPTDTNLTASFNNSQTRFTAEKTGDHHAYELPSDADALDFLDASRSINTAQLTAIIPVSTTSLHTLAESIPALHTNYQLAEVVLLVLEEDLVAVRRELRTVMDKRLWEDASLSLTLRVREGGLVDDVLKSAAQSSSKEVLIMTGDATAPLDLKMLDVTLPAGLRGFLQGKCVTPASAQQTVDYLVPPLLLPVQLARKLEGWGMDSWSALGSGIAMLHGGSFGGIVLAASDSHSEDAWCSGSSPAYPVDAHYSDANSLLLEANQLFIPVPANTTAARIASFGIVMPSIHDLKSFSPVICGLKASGYSVNVLLQASTVLRSESGNIQTDSCSIPYTMADSPTGVSSWVECFVFDVLISAIDAHHLIPAGHGRFTLISILREDLPYSDWMCTLSLKEWQNWNTPHVELSIITDSRPTSLERLFNSLLAARYYGDSVSLRINVEQAADAETLALIERYSAQWIHGSVFVHHRVVAGGLLPAVVESWYPSSNDSYGILLEDDVEVSPLFYAWAKHALLRYRYGDERMKATNLFGISLYSPKNLELRPAGRVSFDAHAVLETAGYARDTPYLSQVPCSWGALYFPEHWREFHAYLPPRLKASNTVVVPNARSNRWARSWKRFFIELAYVRGYAMLYPNYESGRAFSTNHLEHGAHVKPLPPREWERKKALFEVPLVGLPEAGAGTGLLDMPGGGLPRWEGIPLLDLFGEVVVWDIALERGIKRRREVWGCEGTGRPFDARDLMCA
;
A
#
# COMPACT_ATOMS: atom_id res chain seq x y z
N MET A 1 -10.70 16.57 -93.87
CA MET A 1 -10.98 15.24 -93.28
C MET A 1 -12.22 15.37 -92.41
N GLN A 2 -13.21 14.50 -92.68
CA GLN A 2 -14.45 14.14 -91.95
C GLN A 2 -14.59 14.70 -90.51
N ARG A 3 -15.76 15.14 -90.00
CA ARG A 3 -17.19 14.78 -90.20
C ARG A 3 -18.03 15.84 -89.44
N THR A 4 -19.00 16.53 -90.06
CA THR A 4 -20.49 16.44 -89.85
C THR A 4 -20.99 16.52 -88.39
N LEU A 5 -22.11 17.15 -87.99
CA LEU A 5 -23.12 18.09 -88.52
C LEU A 5 -24.13 18.26 -87.36
N HIS A 6 -24.48 19.52 -87.02
CA HIS A 6 -25.73 20.07 -86.47
C HIS A 6 -26.55 19.46 -85.26
N PRO A 7 -27.30 20.33 -84.52
CA PRO A 7 -27.83 20.17 -83.15
C PRO A 7 -29.33 19.77 -83.13
N PRO A 8 -29.99 19.52 -81.96
CA PRO A 8 -30.96 20.50 -81.38
C PRO A 8 -31.19 20.31 -79.82
N PRO A 9 -32.36 20.55 -79.17
CA PRO A 9 -32.55 21.57 -78.09
C PRO A 9 -33.20 21.04 -76.75
N LEU A 10 -33.62 21.99 -75.87
CA LEU A 10 -34.58 21.99 -74.71
C LEU A 10 -35.22 20.64 -74.26
N ASP A 11 -35.45 20.32 -72.97
CA ASP A 11 -36.30 21.03 -71.99
C ASP A 11 -36.22 20.42 -70.56
N SER A 12 -36.78 21.14 -69.58
CA SER A 12 -36.89 20.96 -68.11
C SER A 12 -37.23 19.57 -67.50
N GLN A 13 -36.72 19.26 -66.27
CA GLN A 13 -37.47 18.65 -65.14
C GLN A 13 -36.70 18.62 -63.79
N LEU A 14 -37.37 19.09 -62.72
CA LEU A 14 -37.34 18.80 -61.25
C LEU A 14 -36.03 18.45 -60.49
N PRO A 15 -35.81 18.97 -59.25
CA PRO A 15 -34.69 18.57 -58.40
C PRO A 15 -35.00 17.31 -57.59
N THR A 16 -34.17 16.27 -57.75
CA THR A 16 -34.14 15.06 -56.91
C THR A 16 -32.89 15.02 -56.04
N ASP A 17 -33.16 14.81 -54.75
CA ASP A 17 -32.44 13.99 -53.77
C ASP A 17 -31.01 14.31 -53.29
N THR A 18 -30.91 14.38 -51.96
CA THR A 18 -29.73 14.25 -51.10
C THR A 18 -28.93 12.99 -51.41
N ASN A 19 -27.65 13.14 -51.78
CA ASN A 19 -26.72 12.02 -51.93
C ASN A 19 -26.19 11.56 -50.56
N LEU A 20 -26.53 10.34 -50.15
CA LEU A 20 -25.93 9.62 -49.02
C LEU A 20 -24.61 8.99 -49.46
N THR A 21 -23.50 9.28 -48.77
CA THR A 21 -22.20 8.63 -49.00
C THR A 21 -21.91 7.61 -47.89
N ALA A 22 -21.61 6.36 -48.29
CA ALA A 22 -21.13 5.31 -47.39
C ALA A 22 -19.68 4.97 -47.75
N SER A 23 -18.75 5.11 -46.80
CA SER A 23 -17.37 4.64 -46.98
C SER A 23 -17.24 3.22 -46.45
N PHE A 24 -16.77 2.30 -47.28
CA PHE A 24 -16.55 0.91 -46.91
C PHE A 24 -15.07 0.64 -46.63
N ASN A 25 -14.74 0.25 -45.40
CA ASN A 25 -13.48 -0.42 -45.07
C ASN A 25 -13.80 -1.73 -44.33
N ASN A 26 -12.99 -2.78 -44.51
CA ASN A 26 -13.36 -4.15 -44.12
C ASN A 26 -13.57 -4.39 -42.60
N SER A 27 -13.30 -3.40 -41.74
CA SER A 27 -13.52 -3.45 -40.29
C SER A 27 -14.43 -2.34 -39.72
N GLN A 28 -14.79 -1.32 -40.51
CA GLN A 28 -15.63 -0.18 -40.07
C GLN A 28 -16.53 0.31 -41.20
N THR A 29 -17.82 0.46 -40.92
CA THR A 29 -18.79 1.11 -41.83
C THR A 29 -19.34 2.37 -41.18
N ARG A 30 -19.19 3.52 -41.85
CA ARG A 30 -19.67 4.83 -41.37
C ARG A 30 -20.72 5.39 -42.33
N PHE A 31 -21.81 5.92 -41.79
CA PHE A 31 -22.89 6.56 -42.54
C PHE A 31 -22.94 8.06 -42.19
N THR A 32 -22.83 8.93 -43.20
CA THR A 32 -22.89 10.40 -43.04
C THR A 32 -23.79 11.02 -44.12
N ALA A 33 -24.55 12.06 -43.78
CA ALA A 33 -25.31 12.87 -44.73
C ALA A 33 -24.61 14.22 -44.96
N GLU A 34 -24.21 14.52 -46.20
CA GLU A 34 -23.66 15.84 -46.57
C GLU A 34 -24.64 16.61 -47.46
N LYS A 35 -24.78 17.91 -47.21
CA LYS A 35 -25.56 18.84 -48.03
C LYS A 35 -24.59 19.64 -48.90
N THR A 36 -24.58 19.41 -50.22
CA THR A 36 -23.69 20.10 -51.15
C THR A 36 -24.10 21.57 -51.33
N GLY A 37 -23.14 22.48 -51.13
CA GLY A 37 -23.24 23.90 -51.50
C GLY A 37 -22.09 24.26 -52.45
N ASP A 38 -22.42 25.04 -53.48
CA ASP A 38 -21.60 25.32 -54.67
C ASP A 38 -20.21 25.96 -54.44
N HIS A 39 -19.30 25.55 -55.32
CA HIS A 39 -17.96 26.02 -55.71
C HIS A 39 -17.41 27.38 -55.20
N HIS A 40 -16.12 27.38 -54.82
CA HIS A 40 -15.03 27.96 -55.64
C HIS A 40 -13.63 27.50 -55.17
N ALA A 41 -12.79 27.14 -56.14
CA ALA A 41 -11.41 26.69 -55.96
C ALA A 41 -10.45 27.86 -55.73
N TYR A 42 -9.50 27.70 -54.79
CA TYR A 42 -8.20 28.37 -54.81
C TYR A 42 -7.11 27.46 -54.23
N GLU A 43 -5.96 27.48 -54.92
CA GLU A 43 -4.77 26.64 -54.74
C GLU A 43 -3.98 26.96 -53.45
N LEU A 44 -3.25 25.95 -52.95
CA LEU A 44 -2.27 26.00 -51.86
C LEU A 44 -1.07 26.91 -52.19
N PRO A 45 -0.36 27.40 -51.15
CA PRO A 45 1.04 27.00 -51.03
C PRO A 45 1.50 26.59 -49.62
N SER A 46 2.68 25.97 -49.64
CA SER A 46 3.41 25.19 -48.65
C SER A 46 4.15 25.96 -47.54
N ASP A 47 4.39 25.22 -46.46
CA ASP A 47 5.48 25.26 -45.47
C ASP A 47 5.56 26.34 -44.35
N ALA A 48 5.65 25.77 -43.14
CA ALA A 48 6.49 26.09 -41.98
C ALA A 48 6.22 27.33 -41.08
N ASP A 49 5.84 26.99 -39.84
CA ASP A 49 6.12 27.60 -38.54
C ASP A 49 5.59 29.00 -38.14
N ALA A 50 4.90 28.95 -36.99
CA ALA A 50 4.84 29.92 -35.88
C ALA A 50 3.62 30.87 -35.74
N LEU A 51 2.84 30.53 -34.70
CA LEU A 51 2.31 31.39 -33.61
C LEU A 51 1.28 32.49 -33.90
N ASP A 52 0.11 32.27 -33.28
CA ASP A 52 -0.81 33.22 -32.64
C ASP A 52 -1.09 34.56 -33.34
N PHE A 53 -2.31 34.68 -33.89
CA PHE A 53 -3.18 35.81 -33.55
C PHE A 53 -4.66 35.42 -33.67
N LEU A 54 -5.39 35.69 -32.60
CA LEU A 54 -6.82 35.58 -32.38
C LEU A 54 -7.67 36.08 -33.55
N ASP A 55 -8.66 35.29 -33.95
CA ASP A 55 -9.96 35.83 -34.36
C ASP A 55 -11.06 35.23 -33.48
N ALA A 56 -11.37 35.96 -32.42
CA ALA A 56 -12.47 35.71 -31.51
C ALA A 56 -13.74 36.32 -32.11
N SER A 57 -14.56 35.52 -32.80
CA SER A 57 -16.00 35.81 -32.98
C SER A 57 -16.81 34.70 -33.67
N ARG A 58 -16.76 33.45 -33.19
CA ARG A 58 -17.86 32.49 -33.35
C ARG A 58 -17.93 31.57 -32.14
N SER A 59 -18.85 31.86 -31.23
CA SER A 59 -19.23 30.95 -30.14
C SER A 59 -19.86 29.68 -30.73
N ILE A 60 -19.12 28.57 -30.75
CA ILE A 60 -19.68 27.25 -31.04
C ILE A 60 -19.94 26.57 -29.69
N ASN A 61 -21.23 26.46 -29.35
CA ASN A 61 -21.74 25.82 -28.16
C ASN A 61 -21.48 24.29 -28.17
N THR A 62 -21.03 23.80 -27.01
CA THR A 62 -21.29 22.47 -26.39
C THR A 62 -20.98 21.19 -27.19
N ALA A 63 -19.98 20.44 -26.72
CA ALA A 63 -19.61 19.10 -27.18
C ALA A 63 -20.82 18.14 -27.17
N GLN A 64 -21.16 17.58 -28.33
CA GLN A 64 -22.27 16.65 -28.53
C GLN A 64 -21.90 15.23 -28.01
N LEU A 65 -22.84 14.56 -27.35
CA LEU A 65 -22.65 13.26 -26.66
C LEU A 65 -22.56 12.09 -27.66
N THR A 66 -21.69 11.10 -27.40
CA THR A 66 -21.65 9.84 -28.16
C THR A 66 -22.33 8.71 -27.37
N ALA A 67 -23.22 7.95 -28.01
CA ALA A 67 -23.81 6.75 -27.42
C ALA A 67 -23.14 5.48 -27.97
N ILE A 68 -22.82 4.54 -27.10
CA ILE A 68 -22.29 3.21 -27.45
C ILE A 68 -23.34 2.17 -27.07
N ILE A 69 -23.81 1.42 -28.06
CA ILE A 69 -24.93 0.47 -27.92
C ILE A 69 -24.46 -0.92 -28.35
N PRO A 70 -24.30 -1.85 -27.40
CA PRO A 70 -24.18 -3.27 -27.69
C PRO A 70 -25.48 -3.80 -28.28
N VAL A 71 -25.42 -4.41 -29.46
CA VAL A 71 -26.61 -4.99 -30.10
C VAL A 71 -26.67 -6.48 -29.80
N SER A 72 -27.85 -6.96 -29.41
CA SER A 72 -28.16 -8.39 -29.28
C SER A 72 -29.25 -8.79 -30.27
N THR A 73 -29.36 -10.09 -30.53
CA THR A 73 -30.46 -10.68 -31.33
C THR A 73 -31.86 -10.27 -30.83
N THR A 74 -31.99 -10.04 -29.52
CA THR A 74 -33.23 -9.62 -28.86
C THR A 74 -33.52 -8.13 -28.94
N SER A 75 -32.55 -7.27 -29.24
CA SER A 75 -32.76 -5.82 -29.33
C SER A 75 -32.78 -5.27 -30.75
N LEU A 76 -32.40 -6.11 -31.70
CA LEU A 76 -32.37 -5.81 -33.13
C LEU A 76 -33.66 -5.16 -33.66
N HIS A 77 -34.82 -5.59 -33.16
CA HIS A 77 -36.13 -5.08 -33.59
C HIS A 77 -36.56 -3.77 -32.90
N THR A 78 -35.93 -3.40 -31.77
CA THR A 78 -36.23 -2.17 -31.03
C THR A 78 -35.32 -1.00 -31.41
N LEU A 79 -34.23 -1.25 -32.13
CA LEU A 79 -33.27 -0.22 -32.58
C LEU A 79 -33.93 0.92 -33.36
N ALA A 80 -34.92 0.60 -34.20
CA ALA A 80 -35.63 1.57 -35.03
C ALA A 80 -36.49 2.57 -34.24
N GLU A 81 -36.84 2.25 -33.00
CA GLU A 81 -37.58 3.14 -32.09
C GLU A 81 -36.63 3.78 -31.06
N SER A 82 -35.62 3.04 -30.63
CA SER A 82 -34.71 3.43 -29.54
C SER A 82 -33.72 4.52 -29.94
N ILE A 83 -33.09 4.41 -31.11
CA ILE A 83 -32.14 5.43 -31.62
C ILE A 83 -32.80 6.81 -31.76
N PRO A 84 -33.99 6.95 -32.40
CA PRO A 84 -34.67 8.24 -32.47
C PRO A 84 -35.01 8.83 -31.09
N ALA A 85 -35.48 7.99 -30.17
CA ALA A 85 -35.81 8.42 -28.80
C ALA A 85 -34.57 8.92 -28.05
N LEU A 86 -33.44 8.19 -28.16
CA LEU A 86 -32.17 8.59 -27.56
C LEU A 86 -31.64 9.91 -28.14
N HIS A 87 -31.68 10.09 -29.46
CA HIS A 87 -31.24 11.33 -30.08
C HIS A 87 -32.10 12.52 -29.64
N THR A 88 -33.42 12.35 -29.54
CA THR A 88 -34.35 13.38 -29.06
C THR A 88 -34.06 13.78 -27.61
N ASN A 89 -33.75 12.81 -26.74
CA ASN A 89 -33.54 13.04 -25.32
C ASN A 89 -32.14 13.61 -25.00
N TYR A 90 -31.12 13.20 -25.75
CA TYR A 90 -29.72 13.43 -25.38
C TYR A 90 -28.92 14.27 -26.39
N GLN A 91 -29.52 14.66 -27.53
CA GLN A 91 -28.85 15.42 -28.60
C GLN A 91 -27.52 14.78 -29.04
N LEU A 92 -27.59 13.49 -29.39
CA LEU A 92 -26.40 12.69 -29.73
C LEU A 92 -25.70 13.19 -31.00
N ALA A 93 -24.37 13.28 -30.98
CA ALA A 93 -23.54 13.50 -32.18
C ALA A 93 -23.25 12.21 -32.93
N GLU A 94 -23.03 11.12 -32.18
CA GLU A 94 -22.60 9.85 -32.74
C GLU A 94 -23.25 8.70 -31.98
N VAL A 95 -23.65 7.67 -32.72
CA VAL A 95 -24.08 6.38 -32.19
C VAL A 95 -23.15 5.30 -32.73
N VAL A 96 -22.46 4.61 -31.84
CA VAL A 96 -21.59 3.47 -32.13
C VAL A 96 -22.31 2.18 -31.77
N LEU A 97 -22.61 1.37 -32.77
CA LEU A 97 -23.23 0.05 -32.58
C LEU A 97 -22.15 -1.01 -32.53
N LEU A 98 -22.05 -1.72 -31.41
CA LEU A 98 -21.16 -2.86 -31.23
C LEU A 98 -21.93 -4.14 -31.56
N VAL A 99 -21.50 -4.84 -32.60
CA VAL A 99 -22.25 -5.95 -33.18
C VAL A 99 -21.37 -7.21 -33.24
N LEU A 100 -21.96 -8.37 -32.96
CA LEU A 100 -21.32 -9.64 -33.28
C LEU A 100 -21.29 -9.83 -34.80
N GLU A 101 -20.26 -10.51 -35.31
CA GLU A 101 -20.06 -10.72 -36.75
C GLU A 101 -21.25 -11.44 -37.40
N GLU A 102 -21.85 -12.40 -36.69
CA GLU A 102 -23.02 -13.17 -37.12
C GLU A 102 -24.30 -12.32 -37.28
N ASP A 103 -24.44 -11.25 -36.50
CA ASP A 103 -25.62 -10.37 -36.50
C ASP A 103 -25.49 -9.19 -37.48
N LEU A 104 -24.30 -8.98 -38.07
CA LEU A 104 -23.98 -7.81 -38.91
C LEU A 104 -24.98 -7.61 -40.06
N VAL A 105 -25.40 -8.70 -40.72
CA VAL A 105 -26.31 -8.65 -41.86
C VAL A 105 -27.72 -8.25 -41.41
N ALA A 106 -28.20 -8.81 -40.30
CA ALA A 106 -29.49 -8.48 -39.73
C ALA A 106 -29.53 -7.02 -39.28
N VAL A 107 -28.47 -6.54 -38.62
CA VAL A 107 -28.38 -5.15 -38.14
C VAL A 107 -28.29 -4.17 -39.30
N ARG A 108 -27.52 -4.46 -40.35
CA ARG A 108 -27.48 -3.60 -41.56
C ARG A 108 -28.84 -3.49 -42.24
N ARG A 109 -29.63 -4.57 -42.27
CA ARG A 109 -30.99 -4.55 -42.82
C ARG A 109 -31.89 -3.63 -41.99
N GLU A 110 -31.82 -3.74 -40.67
CA GLU A 110 -32.66 -2.94 -39.78
C GLU A 110 -32.22 -1.48 -39.70
N LEU A 111 -30.94 -1.18 -39.85
CA LEU A 111 -30.48 0.19 -39.97
C LEU A 111 -30.98 0.90 -41.23
N ARG A 112 -31.22 0.17 -42.33
CA ARG A 112 -31.88 0.76 -43.50
C ARG A 112 -33.30 1.20 -43.18
N THR A 113 -34.04 0.44 -42.37
CA THR A 113 -35.40 0.84 -41.95
C THR A 113 -35.38 2.03 -40.99
N VAL A 114 -34.33 2.18 -40.17
CA VAL A 114 -34.08 3.39 -39.36
C VAL A 114 -33.74 4.60 -40.24
N MET A 115 -32.90 4.41 -41.26
CA MET A 115 -32.51 5.47 -42.19
C MET A 115 -33.66 5.96 -43.07
N ASP A 116 -34.58 5.07 -43.46
CA ASP A 116 -35.78 5.43 -44.24
C ASP A 116 -36.85 6.18 -43.42
N LYS A 117 -36.84 6.03 -42.08
CA LYS A 117 -37.77 6.72 -41.16
C LYS A 117 -37.18 8.06 -40.68
N ARG A 118 -37.35 9.15 -41.46
CA ARG A 118 -37.37 10.59 -41.06
C ARG A 118 -36.49 11.09 -39.88
N LEU A 119 -35.36 10.46 -39.61
CA LEU A 119 -34.40 10.86 -38.56
C LEU A 119 -33.34 11.84 -39.07
N TRP A 120 -33.12 11.88 -40.38
CA TRP A 120 -31.99 12.55 -41.02
C TRP A 120 -32.31 13.93 -41.61
N GLU A 121 -33.44 14.54 -41.24
CA GLU A 121 -33.67 15.96 -41.55
C GLU A 121 -32.73 16.87 -40.71
N ASP A 122 -32.19 16.36 -39.58
CA ASP A 122 -31.12 16.97 -38.80
C ASP A 122 -29.75 16.39 -39.23
N ALA A 123 -28.89 17.22 -39.84
CA ALA A 123 -27.60 16.81 -40.40
C ALA A 123 -26.51 16.53 -39.33
N SER A 124 -26.87 16.28 -38.08
CA SER A 124 -25.96 16.30 -36.92
C SER A 124 -25.66 14.95 -36.26
N LEU A 125 -26.31 13.85 -36.66
CA LEU A 125 -26.10 12.53 -36.07
C LEU A 125 -25.24 11.63 -36.98
N SER A 126 -24.16 11.05 -36.48
CA SER A 126 -23.34 10.04 -37.19
C SER A 126 -23.66 8.65 -36.66
N LEU A 127 -23.78 7.66 -37.55
CA LEU A 127 -23.95 6.25 -37.16
C LEU A 127 -22.74 5.43 -37.60
N THR A 128 -22.12 4.76 -36.63
CA THR A 128 -20.92 3.95 -36.82
C THR A 128 -21.19 2.51 -36.41
N LEU A 129 -20.94 1.56 -37.30
CA LEU A 129 -21.02 0.12 -37.03
C LEU A 129 -19.63 -0.45 -36.79
N ARG A 130 -19.45 -1.15 -35.66
CA ARG A 130 -18.21 -1.82 -35.29
C ARG A 130 -18.45 -3.28 -34.95
N VAL A 131 -17.63 -4.15 -35.54
CA VAL A 131 -17.63 -5.58 -35.21
C VAL A 131 -16.84 -5.76 -33.91
N ARG A 132 -17.38 -6.58 -33.01
CA ARG A 132 -16.72 -6.93 -31.75
C ARG A 132 -15.52 -7.84 -32.02
N GLU A 133 -14.38 -7.52 -31.40
CA GLU A 133 -13.13 -8.28 -31.54
C GLU A 133 -12.75 -9.01 -30.23
N GLY A 134 -13.42 -8.71 -29.11
CA GLY A 134 -13.14 -9.32 -27.82
C GLY A 134 -14.29 -9.27 -26.80
N GLY A 135 -13.93 -9.16 -25.52
CA GLY A 135 -14.88 -9.01 -24.42
C GLY A 135 -15.71 -7.73 -24.56
N LEU A 136 -16.99 -7.79 -24.19
CA LEU A 136 -17.93 -6.68 -24.40
C LEU A 136 -17.43 -5.37 -23.78
N VAL A 137 -16.91 -5.45 -22.55
CA VAL A 137 -16.46 -4.27 -21.79
C VAL A 137 -15.20 -3.66 -22.41
N ASP A 138 -14.27 -4.48 -22.90
CA ASP A 138 -13.06 -4.03 -23.60
C ASP A 138 -13.39 -3.32 -24.92
N ASP A 139 -14.31 -3.87 -25.72
CA ASP A 139 -14.78 -3.23 -26.97
C ASP A 139 -15.50 -1.90 -26.72
N VAL A 140 -16.27 -1.83 -25.62
CA VAL A 140 -16.90 -0.58 -25.15
C VAL A 140 -15.83 0.45 -24.76
N LEU A 141 -14.81 0.06 -24.01
CA LEU A 141 -13.72 0.95 -23.59
C LEU A 141 -12.91 1.49 -24.77
N LYS A 142 -12.53 0.62 -25.72
CA LYS A 142 -11.86 1.02 -26.96
C LYS A 142 -12.69 2.01 -27.76
N SER A 143 -13.99 1.78 -27.85
CA SER A 143 -14.90 2.69 -28.57
C SER A 143 -15.10 4.01 -27.82
N ALA A 144 -15.16 3.97 -26.49
CA ALA A 144 -15.25 5.15 -25.64
C ALA A 144 -13.99 6.02 -25.74
N ALA A 145 -12.80 5.41 -25.67
CA ALA A 145 -11.52 6.11 -25.73
C ALA A 145 -11.30 6.85 -27.06
N GLN A 146 -11.84 6.31 -28.16
CA GLN A 146 -11.77 6.89 -29.50
C GLN A 146 -12.83 7.96 -29.77
N SER A 147 -13.80 8.16 -28.87
CA SER A 147 -14.82 9.19 -29.05
C SER A 147 -14.21 10.59 -28.97
N SER A 148 -14.80 11.52 -29.73
CA SER A 148 -14.49 12.95 -29.69
C SER A 148 -15.30 13.73 -28.64
N SER A 149 -16.31 13.09 -28.05
CA SER A 149 -17.13 13.65 -26.98
C SER A 149 -16.34 13.72 -25.65
N LYS A 150 -16.85 14.50 -24.67
CA LYS A 150 -16.25 14.55 -23.32
C LYS A 150 -16.58 13.30 -22.50
N GLU A 151 -17.77 12.78 -22.73
CA GLU A 151 -18.37 11.64 -22.02
C GLU A 151 -19.10 10.79 -23.06
N VAL A 152 -19.19 9.49 -22.82
CA VAL A 152 -19.99 8.59 -23.64
C VAL A 152 -21.12 7.97 -22.83
N LEU A 153 -22.28 7.82 -23.45
CA LEU A 153 -23.41 7.09 -22.88
C LEU A 153 -23.32 5.63 -23.31
N ILE A 154 -23.12 4.74 -22.35
CA ILE A 154 -23.07 3.29 -22.58
C ILE A 154 -24.45 2.72 -22.27
N MET A 155 -25.05 2.04 -23.25
CA MET A 155 -26.40 1.49 -23.16
C MET A 155 -26.40 -0.01 -22.85
N THR A 156 -27.54 -0.50 -22.33
CA THR A 156 -27.86 -1.92 -22.25
C THR A 156 -28.21 -2.49 -23.62
N GLY A 157 -28.11 -3.81 -23.75
CA GLY A 157 -28.45 -4.53 -24.96
C GLY A 157 -29.84 -4.19 -25.50
N ASP A 158 -30.82 -3.96 -24.63
CA ASP A 158 -32.23 -3.67 -24.97
C ASP A 158 -32.50 -2.24 -25.48
N ALA A 159 -31.48 -1.36 -25.52
CA ALA A 159 -31.52 0.01 -26.03
C ALA A 159 -32.60 0.93 -25.40
N THR A 160 -33.17 0.57 -24.25
CA THR A 160 -34.22 1.37 -23.62
C THR A 160 -33.65 2.67 -23.05
N ALA A 161 -34.20 3.82 -23.47
CA ALA A 161 -33.71 5.13 -23.04
C ALA A 161 -34.04 5.39 -21.56
N PRO A 162 -33.06 5.59 -20.68
CA PRO A 162 -33.35 6.05 -19.33
C PRO A 162 -33.83 7.50 -19.40
N LEU A 163 -34.94 7.84 -18.73
CA LEU A 163 -35.51 9.19 -18.72
C LEU A 163 -34.76 10.17 -17.78
N ASP A 164 -33.94 9.68 -16.85
CA ASP A 164 -33.43 10.48 -15.71
C ASP A 164 -31.90 10.67 -15.66
N LEU A 165 -31.14 10.18 -16.64
CA LEU A 165 -29.68 10.30 -16.67
C LEU A 165 -29.27 11.70 -17.16
N LYS A 166 -29.33 12.71 -16.29
CA LYS A 166 -28.87 14.06 -16.65
C LYS A 166 -27.34 14.09 -16.82
N MET A 167 -26.88 14.73 -17.89
CA MET A 167 -25.48 15.09 -18.12
C MET A 167 -24.98 15.88 -16.92
N LEU A 168 -24.12 15.25 -16.11
CA LEU A 168 -23.46 15.86 -14.97
C LEU A 168 -22.02 16.10 -15.40
N ASP A 169 -21.44 17.25 -15.04
CA ASP A 169 -20.01 17.50 -15.26
C ASP A 169 -19.22 16.71 -14.20
N VAL A 170 -19.14 15.39 -14.36
CA VAL A 170 -18.55 14.46 -13.38
C VAL A 170 -17.20 13.93 -13.84
N THR A 171 -16.25 13.89 -12.91
CA THR A 171 -14.92 13.29 -13.11
C THR A 171 -14.92 11.77 -12.99
N LEU A 172 -16.06 11.17 -12.67
CA LEU A 172 -16.28 9.76 -12.38
C LEU A 172 -17.48 9.25 -13.15
N PRO A 173 -17.52 7.96 -13.52
CA PRO A 173 -18.68 7.41 -14.22
C PRO A 173 -19.91 7.43 -13.32
N ALA A 174 -21.05 7.72 -13.94
CA ALA A 174 -22.32 7.87 -13.26
C ALA A 174 -23.39 7.02 -13.94
N GLY A 175 -24.24 6.36 -13.17
CA GLY A 175 -25.31 5.52 -13.71
C GLY A 175 -26.50 5.47 -12.78
N LEU A 176 -27.51 4.69 -13.16
CA LEU A 176 -28.71 4.50 -12.34
C LEU A 176 -28.60 3.27 -11.44
N ARG A 177 -27.74 2.31 -11.78
CA ARG A 177 -27.67 1.00 -11.13
C ARG A 177 -26.22 0.56 -10.97
N GLY A 178 -25.94 -0.13 -9.88
CA GLY A 178 -24.61 -0.69 -9.61
C GLY A 178 -24.64 -1.69 -8.47
N PHE A 179 -23.47 -2.17 -8.09
CA PHE A 179 -23.31 -3.10 -6.98
C PHE A 179 -22.39 -2.51 -5.92
N LEU A 180 -22.76 -2.72 -4.65
CA LEU A 180 -21.96 -2.39 -3.49
C LEU A 180 -21.90 -3.63 -2.59
N GLN A 181 -20.71 -4.18 -2.38
CA GLN A 181 -20.46 -5.39 -1.60
C GLN A 181 -21.32 -6.58 -2.07
N GLY A 182 -21.42 -6.75 -3.40
CA GLY A 182 -22.22 -7.81 -4.02
C GLY A 182 -23.75 -7.60 -3.93
N LYS A 183 -24.22 -6.51 -3.32
CA LYS A 183 -25.64 -6.14 -3.28
C LYS A 183 -25.96 -5.13 -4.36
N CYS A 184 -27.08 -5.33 -5.05
CA CYS A 184 -27.58 -4.39 -6.04
C CYS A 184 -27.97 -3.06 -5.36
N VAL A 185 -27.71 -1.94 -6.03
CA VAL A 185 -28.00 -0.57 -5.58
C VAL A 185 -28.79 0.16 -6.67
N THR A 186 -29.98 0.65 -6.31
CA THR A 186 -30.86 1.47 -7.16
C THR A 186 -30.82 2.94 -6.73
N PRO A 187 -31.34 3.87 -7.56
CA PRO A 187 -31.39 5.28 -7.22
C PRO A 187 -32.15 5.51 -5.91
N ALA A 188 -31.59 6.35 -5.03
CA ALA A 188 -32.20 6.75 -3.76
C ALA A 188 -32.36 8.27 -3.69
N SER A 189 -32.82 8.78 -2.55
CA SER A 189 -32.96 10.22 -2.30
C SER A 189 -31.62 10.98 -2.29
N ALA A 190 -30.49 10.27 -2.19
CA ALA A 190 -29.15 10.82 -2.26
C ALA A 190 -28.26 9.99 -3.22
N GLN A 191 -27.22 10.64 -3.76
CA GLN A 191 -26.21 9.97 -4.58
C GLN A 191 -25.45 8.93 -3.74
N GLN A 192 -25.12 7.79 -4.35
CA GLN A 192 -24.42 6.69 -3.67
C GLN A 192 -23.23 6.25 -4.50
N THR A 193 -22.09 5.98 -3.86
CA THR A 193 -20.95 5.34 -4.52
C THR A 193 -21.14 3.84 -4.57
N VAL A 194 -20.71 3.21 -5.67
CA VAL A 194 -20.81 1.75 -5.87
C VAL A 194 -19.47 1.17 -6.32
N ASP A 195 -19.23 -0.11 -6.04
CA ASP A 195 -18.01 -0.82 -6.45
C ASP A 195 -17.89 -0.83 -7.98
N TYR A 196 -19.01 -1.05 -8.66
CA TYR A 196 -19.11 -0.90 -10.12
C TYR A 196 -20.54 -0.56 -10.53
N LEU A 197 -20.66 0.15 -11.65
CA LEU A 197 -21.92 0.46 -12.31
C LEU A 197 -22.23 -0.60 -13.37
N VAL A 198 -23.52 -0.77 -13.68
CA VAL A 198 -23.97 -1.51 -14.85
C VAL A 198 -24.67 -0.54 -15.81
N PRO A 199 -24.62 -0.76 -17.14
CA PRO A 199 -25.35 0.08 -18.07
C PRO A 199 -26.86 0.12 -17.75
N PRO A 200 -27.56 1.23 -18.05
CA PRO A 200 -27.05 2.43 -18.70
C PRO A 200 -26.21 3.32 -17.77
N LEU A 201 -25.07 3.80 -18.26
CA LEU A 201 -24.14 4.66 -17.51
C LEU A 201 -23.40 5.65 -18.42
N LEU A 202 -23.03 6.81 -17.88
CA LEU A 202 -22.14 7.79 -18.47
C LEU A 202 -20.70 7.49 -18.05
N LEU A 203 -19.78 7.44 -19.03
CA LEU A 203 -18.35 7.23 -18.81
C LEU A 203 -17.54 8.40 -19.39
N PRO A 204 -16.75 9.11 -18.57
CA PRO A 204 -15.83 10.13 -19.08
C PRO A 204 -14.80 9.56 -20.05
N VAL A 205 -14.63 10.18 -21.22
CA VAL A 205 -13.71 9.69 -22.27
C VAL A 205 -12.26 9.70 -21.81
N GLN A 206 -11.86 10.69 -21.00
CA GLN A 206 -10.52 10.76 -20.42
C GLN A 206 -10.22 9.57 -19.49
N LEU A 207 -11.25 9.07 -18.80
CA LEU A 207 -11.13 7.89 -17.96
C LEU A 207 -11.02 6.63 -18.83
N ALA A 208 -11.85 6.52 -19.89
CA ALA A 208 -11.76 5.43 -20.85
C ALA A 208 -10.37 5.34 -21.50
N ARG A 209 -9.76 6.46 -21.90
CA ARG A 209 -8.39 6.50 -22.47
C ARG A 209 -7.30 6.02 -21.50
N LYS A 210 -7.45 6.30 -20.20
CA LYS A 210 -6.50 5.82 -19.18
C LYS A 210 -6.60 4.32 -18.94
N LEU A 211 -7.80 3.77 -19.12
CA LEU A 211 -8.12 2.35 -18.91
C LEU A 211 -7.99 1.52 -20.18
N GLU A 212 -7.87 2.16 -21.34
CA GLU A 212 -7.66 1.49 -22.62
C GLU A 212 -6.39 0.64 -22.56
N GLY A 213 -6.50 -0.65 -22.93
CA GLY A 213 -5.39 -1.60 -22.90
C GLY A 213 -5.22 -2.37 -21.58
N TRP A 214 -6.05 -2.13 -20.57
CA TRP A 214 -5.99 -2.88 -19.31
C TRP A 214 -6.67 -4.26 -19.37
N GLY A 215 -7.35 -4.60 -20.47
CA GLY A 215 -7.96 -5.92 -20.66
C GLY A 215 -9.15 -6.21 -19.73
N MET A 216 -10.12 -5.29 -19.68
CA MET A 216 -11.29 -5.43 -18.80
C MET A 216 -12.34 -6.37 -19.41
N ASP A 217 -12.62 -7.48 -18.75
CA ASP A 217 -13.58 -8.50 -19.21
C ASP A 217 -15.02 -8.30 -18.71
N SER A 218 -15.19 -7.53 -17.62
CA SER A 218 -16.44 -7.40 -16.88
C SER A 218 -16.65 -5.99 -16.31
N TRP A 219 -17.89 -5.65 -15.98
CA TRP A 219 -18.23 -4.34 -15.38
C TRP A 219 -17.60 -4.16 -13.99
N SER A 220 -17.44 -5.24 -13.22
CA SER A 220 -16.73 -5.25 -11.94
C SER A 220 -15.23 -5.01 -12.10
N ALA A 221 -14.60 -5.60 -13.12
CA ALA A 221 -13.21 -5.32 -13.47
C ALA A 221 -13.02 -3.84 -13.83
N LEU A 222 -13.91 -3.29 -14.67
CA LEU A 222 -13.91 -1.87 -15.02
C LEU A 222 -14.03 -0.97 -13.77
N GLY A 223 -15.00 -1.25 -12.89
CA GLY A 223 -15.16 -0.49 -11.64
C GLY A 223 -13.91 -0.54 -10.74
N SER A 224 -13.25 -1.70 -10.67
CA SER A 224 -11.98 -1.86 -9.94
C SER A 224 -10.85 -1.05 -10.56
N GLY A 225 -10.72 -1.05 -11.89
CA GLY A 225 -9.72 -0.26 -12.60
C GLY A 225 -9.91 1.24 -12.37
N ILE A 226 -11.17 1.70 -12.36
CA ILE A 226 -11.52 3.09 -12.06
C ILE A 226 -11.13 3.44 -10.63
N ALA A 227 -11.47 2.61 -9.64
CA ALA A 227 -11.12 2.81 -8.24
C ALA A 227 -9.61 2.97 -8.04
N MET A 228 -8.81 2.14 -8.72
CA MET A 228 -7.34 2.19 -8.66
C MET A 228 -6.77 3.49 -9.25
N LEU A 229 -7.36 4.01 -10.34
CA LEU A 229 -6.88 5.23 -11.00
C LEU A 229 -7.00 6.48 -10.12
N HIS A 230 -7.98 6.55 -9.22
CA HIS A 230 -8.13 7.69 -8.31
C HIS A 230 -7.65 7.41 -6.88
N GLY A 231 -7.08 6.22 -6.64
CA GLY A 231 -6.65 5.78 -5.30
C GLY A 231 -7.80 5.65 -4.30
N GLY A 232 -9.03 5.61 -4.81
CA GLY A 232 -10.24 5.44 -4.03
C GLY A 232 -10.73 4.00 -4.09
N SER A 233 -12.03 3.83 -3.92
CA SER A 233 -12.57 2.53 -3.49
C SER A 233 -13.94 2.20 -4.06
N PHE A 234 -14.35 2.97 -5.06
CA PHE A 234 -15.61 2.84 -5.76
C PHE A 234 -15.35 3.09 -7.24
N GLY A 235 -16.04 2.32 -8.08
CA GLY A 235 -15.92 2.37 -9.53
C GLY A 235 -16.89 3.33 -10.20
N GLY A 236 -17.87 3.87 -9.47
CA GLY A 236 -18.80 4.86 -10.01
C GLY A 236 -19.83 5.35 -9.00
N ILE A 237 -20.74 6.21 -9.49
CA ILE A 237 -21.78 6.87 -8.69
C ILE A 237 -23.16 6.50 -9.23
N VAL A 238 -24.03 6.01 -8.36
CA VAL A 238 -25.47 5.90 -8.61
C VAL A 238 -26.13 7.25 -8.33
N LEU A 239 -26.82 7.78 -9.33
CA LEU A 239 -27.48 9.08 -9.27
C LEU A 239 -28.74 9.07 -8.37
N ALA A 240 -29.04 10.22 -7.77
CA ALA A 240 -30.28 10.39 -7.00
C ALA A 240 -31.48 10.59 -7.93
N ALA A 241 -32.64 10.01 -7.58
CA ALA A 241 -33.90 10.21 -8.31
C ALA A 241 -34.84 11.14 -7.53
N SER A 242 -35.52 12.06 -8.23
CA SER A 242 -36.42 13.04 -7.62
C SER A 242 -37.76 12.48 -7.16
N ASP A 243 -38.20 11.35 -7.74
CA ASP A 243 -39.45 10.68 -7.37
C ASP A 243 -39.18 9.25 -6.93
N SER A 244 -39.36 8.98 -5.64
CA SER A 244 -39.33 7.64 -5.07
C SER A 244 -40.58 6.87 -5.49
N HIS A 245 -40.61 6.38 -6.74
CA HIS A 245 -41.59 5.38 -7.12
C HIS A 245 -41.13 4.01 -6.62
N SER A 246 -42.08 3.36 -5.94
CA SER A 246 -42.03 2.05 -5.31
C SER A 246 -41.40 0.97 -6.18
N GLU A 247 -40.51 0.17 -5.56
CA GLU A 247 -40.00 -1.13 -6.02
C GLU A 247 -39.50 -1.16 -7.48
N ASP A 248 -38.28 -0.64 -7.70
CA ASP A 248 -37.53 -0.97 -8.91
C ASP A 248 -37.22 -2.48 -8.90
N ALA A 249 -37.95 -3.24 -9.72
CA ALA A 249 -37.96 -4.71 -9.70
C ALA A 249 -36.58 -5.35 -9.98
N TRP A 250 -35.57 -4.53 -10.33
CA TRP A 250 -34.20 -4.94 -10.59
C TRP A 250 -33.53 -5.62 -9.38
N CYS A 251 -33.78 -5.13 -8.17
CA CYS A 251 -33.20 -5.71 -6.95
C CYS A 251 -34.00 -6.88 -6.37
N SER A 252 -35.24 -7.07 -6.82
CA SER A 252 -36.17 -8.11 -6.31
C SER A 252 -36.34 -9.29 -7.27
N GLY A 253 -35.77 -9.23 -8.48
CA GLY A 253 -35.79 -10.32 -9.45
C GLY A 253 -34.70 -11.36 -9.19
N SER A 254 -35.08 -12.63 -9.10
CA SER A 254 -34.17 -13.76 -9.29
C SER A 254 -33.44 -13.59 -10.63
N SER A 255 -32.13 -13.34 -10.56
CA SER A 255 -31.15 -13.15 -11.63
C SER A 255 -31.63 -13.52 -13.04
N PRO A 256 -31.81 -12.56 -13.97
CA PRO A 256 -31.70 -12.88 -15.39
C PRO A 256 -30.23 -13.24 -15.64
N ALA A 257 -29.99 -14.48 -16.09
CA ALA A 257 -28.67 -15.01 -16.39
C ALA A 257 -27.91 -14.06 -17.33
N TYR A 258 -27.00 -13.26 -16.77
CA TYR A 258 -25.85 -12.76 -17.50
C TYR A 258 -24.84 -13.92 -17.53
N PRO A 259 -24.45 -14.42 -18.73
CA PRO A 259 -23.48 -15.50 -18.82
C PRO A 259 -22.19 -15.05 -18.17
N VAL A 260 -21.78 -15.80 -17.15
CA VAL A 260 -20.41 -15.79 -16.64
C VAL A 260 -19.59 -16.52 -17.69
N ASP A 261 -19.14 -15.81 -18.74
CA ASP A 261 -18.27 -16.40 -19.74
C ASP A 261 -16.84 -16.42 -19.21
N ALA A 262 -16.45 -17.61 -18.78
CA ALA A 262 -15.07 -18.04 -18.62
C ALA A 262 -14.38 -18.05 -19.98
N HIS A 263 -13.24 -17.37 -20.13
CA HIS A 263 -12.10 -17.83 -20.93
C HIS A 263 -10.88 -16.91 -20.72
N TYR A 264 -9.78 -17.51 -20.25
CA TYR A 264 -8.43 -16.93 -20.13
C TYR A 264 -7.83 -16.59 -21.50
N SER A 265 -7.07 -15.49 -21.59
CA SER A 265 -5.77 -15.51 -22.25
C SER A 265 -4.85 -14.37 -21.79
N ASP A 266 -3.56 -14.70 -21.72
CA ASP A 266 -2.42 -13.91 -21.27
C ASP A 266 -2.29 -12.52 -21.89
N ALA A 267 -1.90 -11.52 -21.07
CA ALA A 267 -1.25 -10.31 -21.56
C ALA A 267 -0.18 -9.83 -20.58
N ASN A 268 1.05 -9.80 -21.09
CA ASN A 268 2.27 -9.40 -20.41
C ASN A 268 2.28 -7.93 -19.97
N SER A 269 2.95 -7.70 -18.83
CA SER A 269 3.90 -6.63 -18.52
C SER A 269 3.59 -5.22 -19.03
N LEU A 270 3.47 -4.26 -18.10
CA LEU A 270 4.27 -3.02 -18.10
C LEU A 270 4.08 -2.26 -16.77
N LEU A 271 5.22 -2.01 -16.12
CA LEU A 271 5.38 -1.11 -14.97
C LEU A 271 5.27 0.34 -15.44
N LEU A 272 4.49 1.16 -14.74
CA LEU A 272 4.52 2.62 -14.86
C LEU A 272 4.44 3.28 -13.48
N GLU A 273 5.28 4.30 -13.31
CA GLU A 273 5.57 5.02 -12.07
C GLU A 273 4.34 5.75 -11.51
N ALA A 274 3.99 5.46 -10.27
CA ALA A 274 2.75 5.85 -9.58
C ALA A 274 2.66 7.32 -9.12
N ASN A 275 3.35 8.27 -9.76
CA ASN A 275 3.50 9.63 -9.20
C ASN A 275 2.76 10.78 -9.89
N GLN A 276 1.83 10.56 -10.84
CA GLN A 276 1.10 11.67 -11.49
C GLN A 276 -0.40 11.48 -11.80
N LEU A 277 -1.12 10.53 -11.17
CA LEU A 277 -2.49 10.18 -11.59
C LEU A 277 -3.63 10.57 -10.63
N PHE A 278 -3.49 11.64 -9.84
CA PHE A 278 -4.60 12.09 -8.98
C PHE A 278 -5.72 12.75 -9.79
N ILE A 279 -6.91 12.12 -9.84
CA ILE A 279 -8.17 12.77 -10.24
C ILE A 279 -8.83 13.29 -8.95
N PRO A 280 -9.12 14.60 -8.81
CA PRO A 280 -9.81 15.12 -7.63
C PRO A 280 -11.25 14.59 -7.56
N VAL A 281 -11.63 14.05 -6.40
CA VAL A 281 -13.02 13.71 -6.06
C VAL A 281 -13.72 14.99 -5.55
N PRO A 282 -14.96 15.30 -5.99
CA PRO A 282 -15.70 16.47 -5.50
C PRO A 282 -15.91 16.42 -3.98
N ALA A 283 -15.67 17.55 -3.31
CA ALA A 283 -15.66 17.68 -1.84
C ALA A 283 -17.03 17.43 -1.13
N ASN A 284 -18.09 17.08 -1.87
CA ASN A 284 -19.44 16.88 -1.32
C ASN A 284 -19.85 15.41 -1.13
N THR A 285 -18.99 14.43 -1.38
CA THR A 285 -19.25 13.01 -1.05
C THR A 285 -18.85 12.71 0.39
N THR A 286 -19.76 12.92 1.35
CA THR A 286 -19.57 12.63 2.78
C THR A 286 -19.90 11.19 3.16
N ALA A 287 -19.23 10.21 2.56
CA ALA A 287 -19.21 8.83 3.06
C ALA A 287 -17.77 8.32 3.06
N ALA A 288 -17.07 8.46 4.18
CA ALA A 288 -15.77 7.84 4.37
C ALA A 288 -15.94 6.31 4.30
N ARG A 289 -15.31 5.66 3.32
CA ARG A 289 -15.33 4.20 3.22
C ARG A 289 -14.66 3.59 4.46
N ILE A 290 -15.28 2.52 4.95
CA ILE A 290 -14.70 1.59 5.92
C ILE A 290 -13.66 0.69 5.22
N ALA A 291 -12.42 0.70 5.69
CA ALA A 291 -11.38 -0.16 5.13
C ALA A 291 -11.70 -1.65 5.35
N SER A 292 -11.29 -2.49 4.40
CA SER A 292 -11.68 -3.89 4.26
C SER A 292 -10.49 -4.84 4.38
N PHE A 293 -10.62 -5.85 5.22
CA PHE A 293 -9.61 -6.89 5.44
C PHE A 293 -10.13 -8.23 4.97
N GLY A 294 -9.30 -8.95 4.22
CA GLY A 294 -9.49 -10.37 3.92
C GLY A 294 -8.61 -11.21 4.83
N ILE A 295 -9.12 -12.30 5.39
CA ILE A 295 -8.35 -13.19 6.26
C ILE A 295 -8.56 -14.63 5.82
N VAL A 296 -7.49 -15.32 5.47
CA VAL A 296 -7.53 -16.70 4.99
C VAL A 296 -6.78 -17.61 5.95
N MET A 297 -7.48 -18.60 6.51
CA MET A 297 -6.93 -19.51 7.52
C MET A 297 -7.12 -20.99 7.10
N PRO A 298 -6.16 -21.88 7.39
CA PRO A 298 -6.24 -23.29 7.01
C PRO A 298 -7.15 -24.13 7.91
N SER A 299 -7.52 -23.64 9.10
CA SER A 299 -8.43 -24.37 9.99
C SER A 299 -9.14 -23.46 10.99
N ILE A 300 -10.20 -23.99 11.60
CA ILE A 300 -10.90 -23.35 12.72
C ILE A 300 -9.95 -23.11 13.90
N HIS A 301 -8.98 -23.99 14.12
CA HIS A 301 -8.02 -23.81 15.21
C HIS A 301 -7.11 -22.61 14.96
N ASP A 302 -6.58 -22.47 13.75
CA ASP A 302 -5.75 -21.32 13.35
C ASP A 302 -6.56 -20.02 13.43
N LEU A 303 -7.82 -20.05 12.99
CA LEU A 303 -8.74 -18.92 13.08
C LEU A 303 -9.04 -18.51 14.53
N LYS A 304 -9.17 -19.47 15.46
CA LYS A 304 -9.31 -19.18 16.90
C LYS A 304 -8.04 -18.54 17.46
N SER A 305 -6.87 -19.06 17.10
CA SER A 305 -5.58 -18.49 17.54
C SER A 305 -5.39 -17.05 17.07
N PHE A 306 -5.83 -16.73 15.84
CA PHE A 306 -5.74 -15.37 15.27
C PHE A 306 -6.92 -14.45 15.66
N SER A 307 -7.92 -14.97 16.39
CA SER A 307 -9.13 -14.21 16.71
C SER A 307 -8.94 -12.88 17.44
N PRO A 308 -7.92 -12.68 18.31
CA PRO A 308 -7.68 -11.36 18.93
C PRO A 308 -7.44 -10.26 17.88
N VAL A 309 -6.72 -10.57 16.80
CA VAL A 309 -6.48 -9.62 15.70
C VAL A 309 -7.78 -9.31 14.97
N ILE A 310 -8.55 -10.34 14.62
CA ILE A 310 -9.83 -10.20 13.92
C ILE A 310 -10.80 -9.34 14.71
N CYS A 311 -10.93 -9.61 16.01
CA CYS A 311 -11.83 -8.86 16.87
C CYS A 311 -11.35 -7.42 17.08
N GLY A 312 -10.05 -7.17 17.20
CA GLY A 312 -9.52 -5.80 17.29
C GLY A 312 -9.70 -5.00 16.00
N LEU A 313 -9.56 -5.62 14.83
CA LEU A 313 -9.87 -4.99 13.54
C LEU A 313 -11.34 -4.58 13.45
N LYS A 314 -12.26 -5.48 13.82
CA LYS A 314 -13.70 -5.17 13.88
C LYS A 314 -14.03 -4.07 14.89
N ALA A 315 -13.43 -4.13 16.08
CA ALA A 315 -13.62 -3.11 17.11
C ALA A 315 -13.11 -1.72 16.67
N SER A 316 -12.09 -1.68 15.81
CA SER A 316 -11.59 -0.46 15.17
C SER A 316 -12.47 0.04 14.03
N GLY A 317 -13.57 -0.65 13.73
CA GLY A 317 -14.55 -0.27 12.72
C GLY A 317 -14.23 -0.78 11.31
N TYR A 318 -13.23 -1.64 11.11
CA TYR A 318 -12.92 -2.21 9.81
C TYR A 318 -13.89 -3.32 9.39
N SER A 319 -14.13 -3.43 8.08
CA SER A 319 -14.83 -4.57 7.48
C SER A 319 -13.86 -5.75 7.43
N VAL A 320 -14.28 -6.93 7.91
CA VAL A 320 -13.42 -8.12 7.95
C VAL A 320 -14.18 -9.32 7.38
N ASN A 321 -13.67 -9.85 6.26
CA ASN A 321 -14.17 -11.06 5.62
C ASN A 321 -13.19 -12.20 5.86
N VAL A 322 -13.69 -13.36 6.28
CA VAL A 322 -12.87 -14.50 6.69
C VAL A 322 -13.19 -15.72 5.83
N LEU A 323 -12.15 -16.35 5.30
CA LEU A 323 -12.21 -17.60 4.55
C LEU A 323 -11.45 -18.70 5.29
N LEU A 324 -12.08 -19.87 5.43
CA LEU A 324 -11.42 -21.10 5.85
C LEU A 324 -11.18 -22.00 4.66
N GLN A 325 -9.93 -22.36 4.40
CA GLN A 325 -9.59 -23.36 3.40
C GLN A 325 -9.66 -24.75 4.05
N ALA A 326 -10.71 -25.53 3.77
CA ALA A 326 -10.84 -26.89 4.28
C ALA A 326 -10.56 -27.94 3.21
N SER A 327 -9.84 -28.98 3.60
CA SER A 327 -9.54 -30.13 2.74
C SER A 327 -10.62 -31.23 2.77
N THR A 328 -11.68 -31.09 3.58
CA THR A 328 -12.69 -32.15 3.77
C THR A 328 -14.14 -31.64 3.70
N VAL A 329 -14.93 -32.30 2.83
CA VAL A 329 -16.25 -31.92 2.27
C VAL A 329 -17.44 -32.06 3.27
N LEU A 330 -17.22 -31.99 4.58
CA LEU A 330 -18.28 -32.31 5.55
C LEU A 330 -18.57 -31.13 6.51
N ARG A 331 -19.38 -30.18 6.01
CA ARG A 331 -20.43 -29.35 6.69
C ARG A 331 -20.38 -27.87 6.26
N SER A 332 -21.58 -27.34 5.98
CA SER A 332 -21.97 -25.90 5.86
C SER A 332 -20.97 -24.96 5.17
N GLU A 333 -21.35 -24.40 4.01
CA GLU A 333 -20.58 -23.42 3.20
C GLU A 333 -20.14 -22.16 3.98
N SER A 334 -20.78 -21.87 5.11
CA SER A 334 -20.42 -20.81 6.03
C SER A 334 -20.64 -21.22 7.49
N GLY A 335 -19.96 -20.55 8.41
CA GLY A 335 -20.08 -20.78 9.84
C GLY A 335 -19.76 -19.53 10.66
N ASN A 336 -19.79 -19.67 11.98
CA ASN A 336 -19.52 -18.57 12.89
C ASN A 336 -18.77 -19.07 14.13
N ILE A 337 -17.68 -18.40 14.49
CA ILE A 337 -16.96 -18.63 15.75
C ILE A 337 -17.38 -17.55 16.74
N GLN A 338 -17.86 -18.00 17.90
CA GLN A 338 -18.06 -17.12 19.05
C GLN A 338 -16.78 -17.10 19.89
N THR A 339 -16.23 -15.91 20.11
CA THR A 339 -15.16 -15.67 21.08
C THR A 339 -15.69 -14.82 22.24
N ASP A 340 -14.87 -14.63 23.26
CA ASP A 340 -15.21 -13.75 24.39
C ASP A 340 -15.31 -12.27 23.97
N SER A 341 -14.64 -11.90 22.87
CA SER A 341 -14.51 -10.50 22.42
C SER A 341 -15.39 -10.16 21.22
N CYS A 342 -15.65 -11.09 20.30
CA CYS A 342 -16.52 -10.85 19.15
C CYS A 342 -17.06 -12.13 18.49
N SER A 343 -17.98 -11.95 17.54
CA SER A 343 -18.46 -13.01 16.64
C SER A 343 -17.72 -12.93 15.29
N ILE A 344 -17.21 -14.05 14.82
CA ILE A 344 -16.42 -14.16 13.59
C ILE A 344 -17.14 -15.08 12.59
N PRO A 345 -17.97 -14.53 11.68
CA PRO A 345 -18.50 -15.29 10.56
C PRO A 345 -17.38 -15.60 9.58
N TYR A 346 -17.42 -16.80 9.01
CA TYR A 346 -16.47 -17.25 8.00
C TYR A 346 -17.19 -18.03 6.89
N THR A 347 -16.60 -18.01 5.69
CA THR A 347 -16.99 -18.87 4.56
C THR A 347 -15.97 -19.98 4.36
N MET A 348 -16.36 -21.07 3.73
CA MET A 348 -15.48 -22.20 3.43
C MET A 348 -15.10 -22.19 1.93
N ALA A 349 -13.85 -22.55 1.63
CA ALA A 349 -13.43 -22.91 0.28
C ALA A 349 -12.80 -24.32 0.27
N ASP A 350 -13.30 -25.16 -0.64
CA ASP A 350 -12.93 -26.58 -0.74
C ASP A 350 -11.74 -26.80 -1.69
N SER A 351 -11.32 -25.77 -2.41
CA SER A 351 -10.23 -25.83 -3.38
C SER A 351 -9.38 -24.55 -3.40
N PRO A 352 -8.11 -24.66 -3.83
CA PRO A 352 -7.28 -23.52 -4.20
C PRO A 352 -7.98 -22.50 -5.11
N THR A 353 -8.72 -22.97 -6.12
CA THR A 353 -9.47 -22.12 -7.05
C THR A 353 -10.60 -21.36 -6.35
N GLY A 354 -11.24 -21.97 -5.35
CA GLY A 354 -12.26 -21.29 -4.53
C GLY A 354 -11.68 -20.14 -3.72
N VAL A 355 -10.43 -20.25 -3.26
CA VAL A 355 -9.72 -19.14 -2.59
C VAL A 355 -9.49 -17.99 -3.57
N SER A 356 -9.00 -18.28 -4.77
CA SER A 356 -8.78 -17.26 -5.81
C SER A 356 -10.07 -16.53 -6.18
N SER A 357 -11.16 -17.28 -6.44
CA SER A 357 -12.47 -16.69 -6.74
C SER A 357 -13.02 -15.86 -5.59
N TRP A 358 -12.82 -16.27 -4.34
CA TRP A 358 -13.21 -15.48 -3.18
C TRP A 358 -12.45 -14.16 -3.12
N VAL A 359 -11.13 -14.18 -3.30
CA VAL A 359 -10.31 -12.95 -3.32
C VAL A 359 -10.75 -12.01 -4.46
N GLU A 360 -11.15 -12.55 -5.61
CA GLU A 360 -11.66 -11.76 -6.75
C GLU A 360 -13.06 -11.17 -6.52
N CYS A 361 -13.89 -11.81 -5.69
CA CYS A 361 -15.23 -11.32 -5.36
C CYS A 361 -15.22 -10.10 -4.40
N PHE A 362 -14.10 -9.81 -3.74
CA PHE A 362 -14.00 -8.74 -2.75
C PHE A 362 -12.90 -7.74 -3.08
N VAL A 363 -13.10 -6.49 -2.66
CA VAL A 363 -12.05 -5.47 -2.65
C VAL A 363 -11.51 -5.35 -1.23
N PHE A 364 -10.26 -5.75 -1.03
CA PHE A 364 -9.55 -5.62 0.25
C PHE A 364 -8.56 -4.45 0.20
N ASP A 365 -8.27 -3.87 1.34
CA ASP A 365 -7.09 -3.01 1.52
C ASP A 365 -5.89 -3.84 1.98
N VAL A 366 -6.16 -4.90 2.76
CA VAL A 366 -5.16 -5.81 3.33
C VAL A 366 -5.69 -7.25 3.28
N LEU A 367 -4.87 -8.20 2.83
CA LEU A 367 -5.17 -9.63 2.84
C LEU A 367 -4.16 -10.35 3.73
N ILE A 368 -4.61 -10.97 4.81
CA ILE A 368 -3.77 -11.75 5.73
C ILE A 368 -4.01 -13.23 5.46
N SER A 369 -2.95 -13.98 5.23
CA SER A 369 -3.03 -15.41 4.90
C SER A 369 -2.09 -16.24 5.77
N ALA A 370 -2.59 -17.35 6.31
CA ALA A 370 -1.77 -18.39 6.95
C ALA A 370 -1.61 -19.65 6.09
N ILE A 371 -2.01 -19.55 4.82
CA ILE A 371 -1.76 -20.55 3.78
C ILE A 371 -0.77 -19.97 2.77
N ASP A 372 -0.07 -20.85 2.04
CA ASP A 372 0.76 -20.42 0.92
C ASP A 372 -0.13 -19.91 -0.22
N ALA A 373 -0.43 -18.61 -0.17
CA ALA A 373 -1.30 -17.94 -1.11
C ALA A 373 -0.53 -17.35 -2.29
N HIS A 374 0.82 -17.40 -2.29
CA HIS A 374 1.63 -16.78 -3.33
C HIS A 374 1.41 -17.40 -4.71
N HIS A 375 1.03 -18.68 -4.76
CA HIS A 375 0.64 -19.38 -5.99
C HIS A 375 -0.87 -19.35 -6.26
N LEU A 376 -1.67 -18.90 -5.30
CA LEU A 376 -3.14 -18.91 -5.32
C LEU A 376 -3.74 -17.55 -5.65
N ILE A 377 -2.95 -16.49 -5.47
CA ILE A 377 -3.30 -15.11 -5.80
C ILE A 377 -2.55 -14.81 -7.10
N PRO A 378 -3.24 -14.53 -8.22
CA PRO A 378 -2.60 -14.25 -9.50
C PRO A 378 -1.48 -13.22 -9.36
N ALA A 379 -0.32 -13.52 -9.94
CA ALA A 379 0.84 -12.63 -9.94
C ALA A 379 0.57 -11.41 -10.84
N GLY A 380 -0.08 -10.40 -10.26
CA GLY A 380 -0.42 -9.16 -10.92
C GLY A 380 -1.49 -8.41 -10.14
N HIS A 381 -1.10 -7.25 -9.61
CA HIS A 381 -1.93 -6.12 -9.17
C HIS A 381 -1.92 -5.80 -7.68
N GLY A 382 -1.55 -4.55 -7.38
CA GLY A 382 -1.66 -3.90 -6.08
C GLY A 382 -3.11 -3.67 -5.67
N ARG A 383 -3.90 -4.75 -5.59
CA ARG A 383 -5.28 -4.75 -5.12
C ARG A 383 -5.37 -4.61 -3.59
N PHE A 384 -4.33 -4.99 -2.85
CA PHE A 384 -4.24 -4.95 -1.39
C PHE A 384 -2.81 -5.24 -0.91
N THR A 385 -2.50 -4.97 0.36
CA THR A 385 -1.26 -5.46 0.99
C THR A 385 -1.43 -6.91 1.42
N LEU A 386 -0.69 -7.83 0.79
CA LEU A 386 -0.66 -9.25 1.16
C LEU A 386 0.32 -9.48 2.32
N ILE A 387 -0.15 -10.12 3.39
CA ILE A 387 0.64 -10.46 4.56
C ILE A 387 0.52 -11.96 4.80
N SER A 388 1.63 -12.68 4.62
CA SER A 388 1.70 -14.11 4.89
C SER A 388 2.21 -14.32 6.31
N ILE A 389 1.48 -15.05 7.15
CA ILE A 389 1.88 -15.34 8.54
C ILE A 389 2.03 -16.85 8.71
N LEU A 390 3.14 -17.29 9.30
CA LEU A 390 3.33 -18.71 9.59
C LEU A 390 2.34 -19.16 10.67
N ARG A 391 1.81 -20.38 10.53
CA ARG A 391 0.79 -20.92 11.45
C ARG A 391 1.23 -20.93 12.91
N GLU A 392 2.53 -21.16 13.14
CA GLU A 392 3.15 -21.16 14.47
C GLU A 392 3.22 -19.78 15.13
N ASP A 393 3.09 -18.70 14.35
CA ASP A 393 3.14 -17.31 14.85
C ASP A 393 1.75 -16.78 15.21
N LEU A 394 0.67 -17.38 14.67
CA LEU A 394 -0.72 -16.93 14.87
C LEU A 394 -1.14 -16.75 16.35
N PRO A 395 -0.79 -17.65 17.28
CA PRO A 395 -1.12 -17.46 18.70
C PRO A 395 -0.45 -16.25 19.34
N TYR A 396 0.60 -15.69 18.70
CA TYR A 396 1.45 -14.63 19.22
C TYR A 396 1.30 -13.32 18.44
N SER A 397 0.14 -13.12 17.80
CA SER A 397 -0.17 -11.99 16.90
C SER A 397 -1.08 -10.92 17.52
N ASP A 398 -1.49 -11.03 18.77
CA ASP A 398 -2.43 -10.10 19.44
C ASP A 398 -2.03 -8.62 19.31
N TRP A 399 -0.74 -8.31 19.38
CA TRP A 399 -0.21 -6.95 19.20
C TRP A 399 -0.60 -6.28 17.87
N MET A 400 -0.79 -7.09 16.82
CA MET A 400 -1.13 -6.61 15.47
C MET A 400 -2.51 -5.94 15.43
N CYS A 401 -3.39 -6.25 16.38
CA CYS A 401 -4.73 -5.67 16.46
C CYS A 401 -4.73 -4.15 16.70
N THR A 402 -3.60 -3.60 17.17
CA THR A 402 -3.45 -2.17 17.48
C THR A 402 -2.92 -1.33 16.31
N LEU A 403 -2.62 -1.96 15.18
CA LEU A 403 -2.07 -1.29 14.01
C LEU A 403 -3.14 -0.48 13.27
N SER A 404 -2.76 0.71 12.81
CA SER A 404 -3.57 1.53 11.91
C SER A 404 -3.58 0.94 10.49
N LEU A 405 -4.56 1.31 9.66
CA LEU A 405 -4.62 0.86 8.26
C LEU A 405 -3.31 1.18 7.51
N LYS A 406 -2.76 2.37 7.73
CA LYS A 406 -1.50 2.79 7.09
C LYS A 406 -0.33 1.92 7.52
N GLU A 407 -0.26 1.53 8.80
CA GLU A 407 0.74 0.60 9.31
C GLU A 407 0.60 -0.78 8.67
N TRP A 408 -0.62 -1.29 8.54
CA TRP A 408 -0.89 -2.53 7.83
C TRP A 408 -0.49 -2.48 6.35
N GLN A 409 -0.82 -1.39 5.66
CA GLN A 409 -0.50 -1.22 4.24
C GLN A 409 1.01 -1.20 3.99
N ASN A 410 1.79 -0.71 4.96
CA ASN A 410 3.25 -0.66 4.92
C ASN A 410 3.93 -1.88 5.56
N TRP A 411 3.19 -2.97 5.85
CA TRP A 411 3.74 -4.15 6.50
C TRP A 411 5.03 -4.66 5.83
N ASN A 412 5.03 -4.77 4.49
CA ASN A 412 6.16 -5.33 3.72
C ASN A 412 7.24 -4.30 3.33
N THR A 413 7.07 -3.03 3.69
CA THR A 413 8.00 -1.96 3.30
C THR A 413 9.34 -1.99 4.06
N PRO A 414 9.37 -2.10 5.41
CA PRO A 414 10.64 -2.15 6.13
C PRO A 414 11.35 -3.51 5.97
N HIS A 415 12.62 -3.46 5.59
CA HIS A 415 13.53 -4.59 5.54
C HIS A 415 14.46 -4.59 6.75
N VAL A 416 14.40 -5.65 7.57
CA VAL A 416 15.22 -5.78 8.77
C VAL A 416 16.29 -6.85 8.55
N GLU A 417 17.55 -6.50 8.80
CA GLU A 417 18.69 -7.43 8.80
C GLU A 417 19.21 -7.62 10.23
N LEU A 418 19.48 -8.87 10.60
CA LEU A 418 20.16 -9.22 11.85
C LEU A 418 21.67 -9.20 11.61
N SER A 419 22.43 -8.45 12.41
CA SER A 419 23.89 -8.38 12.32
C SER A 419 24.51 -8.84 13.62
N ILE A 420 25.10 -10.04 13.59
CA ILE A 420 25.82 -10.65 14.71
C ILE A 420 27.30 -10.26 14.64
N ILE A 421 27.89 -9.96 15.79
CA ILE A 421 29.32 -9.70 15.95
C ILE A 421 29.88 -10.73 16.93
N THR A 422 30.89 -11.47 16.51
CA THR A 422 31.49 -12.56 17.30
C THR A 422 33.00 -12.66 17.11
N ASP A 423 33.67 -13.21 18.11
CA ASP A 423 35.07 -13.63 18.05
C ASP A 423 35.17 -15.13 18.39
N SER A 424 35.67 -15.50 19.57
CA SER A 424 35.95 -16.87 19.99
C SER A 424 35.14 -17.24 21.24
N ARG A 425 33.81 -17.33 21.10
CA ARG A 425 32.87 -17.63 22.20
C ARG A 425 31.75 -18.59 21.77
N PRO A 426 32.08 -19.86 21.46
CA PRO A 426 31.12 -20.79 20.88
C PRO A 426 29.88 -21.01 21.75
N THR A 427 30.03 -21.21 23.06
CA THR A 427 28.88 -21.44 23.97
C THR A 427 27.93 -20.25 24.04
N SER A 428 28.47 -19.03 24.06
CA SER A 428 27.67 -17.82 24.12
C SER A 428 26.95 -17.54 22.80
N LEU A 429 27.69 -17.72 21.69
CA LEU A 429 27.14 -17.59 20.34
C LEU A 429 26.05 -18.64 20.07
N GLU A 430 26.22 -19.87 20.57
CA GLU A 430 25.22 -20.93 20.45
C GLU A 430 23.92 -20.56 21.15
N ARG A 431 23.99 -19.94 22.33
CA ARG A 431 22.83 -19.40 23.05
C ARG A 431 22.12 -18.31 22.24
N LEU A 432 22.87 -17.37 21.65
CA LEU A 432 22.29 -16.35 20.77
C LEU A 432 21.58 -16.99 19.58
N PHE A 433 22.23 -17.91 18.86
CA PHE A 433 21.60 -18.60 17.72
C PHE A 433 20.34 -19.37 18.11
N ASN A 434 20.37 -20.11 19.22
CA ASN A 434 19.20 -20.82 19.70
C ASN A 434 18.03 -19.87 19.99
N SER A 435 18.31 -18.71 20.60
CA SER A 435 17.27 -17.69 20.84
C SER A 435 16.73 -17.07 19.55
N LEU A 436 17.56 -16.87 18.54
CA LEU A 436 17.15 -16.35 17.22
C LEU A 436 16.30 -17.34 16.43
N LEU A 437 16.62 -18.64 16.49
CA LEU A 437 15.83 -19.70 15.86
C LEU A 437 14.49 -19.94 16.56
N ALA A 438 14.40 -19.63 17.86
CA ALA A 438 13.15 -19.76 18.62
C ALA A 438 12.21 -18.54 18.46
N ALA A 439 12.66 -17.47 17.80
CA ALA A 439 11.92 -16.23 17.67
C ALA A 439 10.87 -16.24 16.55
N ARG A 440 9.88 -15.35 16.67
CA ARG A 440 8.76 -15.22 15.72
C ARG A 440 9.01 -14.03 14.79
N TYR A 441 8.99 -14.27 13.48
CA TYR A 441 9.26 -13.26 12.45
C TYR A 441 8.02 -12.88 11.64
N TYR A 442 6.87 -13.50 11.90
CA TYR A 442 5.56 -13.11 11.35
C TYR A 442 5.53 -13.08 9.82
N GLY A 443 6.30 -14.00 9.20
CA GLY A 443 6.44 -14.14 7.75
C GLY A 443 7.33 -13.13 7.05
N ASP A 444 7.96 -12.21 7.78
CA ASP A 444 8.95 -11.31 7.20
C ASP A 444 10.22 -12.07 6.80
N SER A 445 10.80 -11.68 5.67
CA SER A 445 12.13 -12.13 5.26
C SER A 445 13.20 -11.34 6.01
N VAL A 446 13.98 -12.04 6.85
CA VAL A 446 15.01 -11.47 7.73
C VAL A 446 16.35 -12.10 7.41
N SER A 447 17.21 -11.32 6.75
CA SER A 447 18.58 -11.73 6.44
C SER A 447 19.47 -11.73 7.69
N LEU A 448 20.41 -12.67 7.73
CA LEU A 448 21.36 -12.85 8.82
C LEU A 448 22.78 -12.56 8.33
N ARG A 449 23.41 -11.54 8.92
CA ARG A 449 24.81 -11.18 8.71
C ARG A 449 25.63 -11.57 9.93
N ILE A 450 26.70 -12.31 9.72
CA ILE A 450 27.58 -12.81 10.79
C ILE A 450 28.97 -12.23 10.58
N ASN A 451 29.36 -11.27 11.41
CA ASN A 451 30.66 -10.62 11.36
C ASN A 451 31.61 -11.30 12.35
N VAL A 452 32.61 -11.98 11.82
CA VAL A 452 33.54 -12.83 12.55
C VAL A 452 34.91 -12.14 12.59
N GLU A 453 35.43 -11.92 13.79
CA GLU A 453 36.77 -11.37 13.97
C GLU A 453 37.86 -12.37 13.55
N GLN A 454 39.03 -11.85 13.16
CA GLN A 454 40.16 -12.61 12.65
C GLN A 454 40.66 -13.73 13.58
N ALA A 455 40.41 -13.61 14.88
CA ALA A 455 40.90 -14.55 15.88
C ALA A 455 39.94 -15.70 16.18
N ALA A 456 38.77 -15.75 15.54
CA ALA A 456 37.74 -16.74 15.81
C ALA A 456 38.26 -18.18 15.75
N ASP A 457 37.96 -18.97 16.79
CA ASP A 457 38.36 -20.36 16.88
C ASP A 457 37.57 -21.28 15.94
N ALA A 458 38.13 -22.48 15.70
CA ALA A 458 37.54 -23.47 14.79
C ALA A 458 36.15 -23.95 15.26
N GLU A 459 35.90 -23.96 16.57
CA GLU A 459 34.60 -24.35 17.14
C GLU A 459 33.53 -23.31 16.80
N THR A 460 33.85 -22.02 16.93
CA THR A 460 32.98 -20.90 16.56
C THR A 460 32.67 -20.90 15.06
N LEU A 461 33.68 -21.15 14.22
CA LEU A 461 33.46 -21.23 12.76
C LEU A 461 32.56 -22.42 12.37
N ALA A 462 32.77 -23.59 12.97
CA ALA A 462 31.93 -24.76 12.73
C ALA A 462 30.48 -24.54 13.22
N LEU A 463 30.32 -23.82 14.34
CA LEU A 463 29.02 -23.41 14.86
C LEU A 463 28.28 -22.51 13.86
N ILE A 464 28.97 -21.49 13.34
CA ILE A 464 28.42 -20.56 12.35
C ILE A 464 27.94 -21.30 11.11
N GLU A 465 28.75 -22.22 10.56
CA GLU A 465 28.36 -23.04 9.40
C GLU A 465 27.07 -23.83 9.68
N ARG A 466 27.02 -24.51 10.84
CA ARG A 466 25.87 -25.32 11.26
C ARG A 466 24.58 -24.51 11.39
N TYR A 467 24.64 -23.34 12.03
CA TYR A 467 23.45 -22.49 12.23
C TYR A 467 23.06 -21.71 10.99
N SER A 468 24.02 -21.34 10.14
CA SER A 468 23.73 -20.73 8.84
C SER A 468 22.87 -21.67 7.98
N ALA A 469 23.11 -22.98 8.03
CA ALA A 469 22.33 -23.98 7.31
C ALA A 469 20.91 -24.19 7.88
N GLN A 470 20.64 -23.78 9.12
CA GLN A 470 19.33 -23.89 9.77
C GLN A 470 18.47 -22.63 9.59
N TRP A 471 19.05 -21.53 9.11
CA TRP A 471 18.35 -20.26 8.98
C TRP A 471 17.36 -20.30 7.80
N ILE A 472 16.07 -20.28 8.10
CA ILE A 472 14.99 -20.37 7.11
C ILE A 472 14.31 -19.02 6.82
N HIS A 473 14.63 -17.98 7.58
CA HIS A 473 13.92 -16.70 7.52
C HIS A 473 14.48 -15.73 6.47
N GLY A 474 15.63 -16.02 5.87
CA GLY A 474 16.24 -15.14 4.87
C GLY A 474 17.60 -15.63 4.42
N SER A 475 18.35 -14.77 3.71
CA SER A 475 19.71 -15.09 3.30
C SER A 475 20.70 -14.98 4.45
N VAL A 476 21.77 -15.79 4.41
CA VAL A 476 22.88 -15.70 5.37
C VAL A 476 24.14 -15.18 4.68
N PHE A 477 24.80 -14.20 5.28
CA PHE A 477 26.08 -13.66 4.83
C PHE A 477 27.12 -13.70 5.96
N VAL A 478 28.21 -14.44 5.74
CA VAL A 478 29.31 -14.54 6.71
C VAL A 478 30.48 -13.68 6.27
N HIS A 479 30.89 -12.74 7.13
CA HIS A 479 32.04 -11.88 6.93
C HIS A 479 33.13 -12.20 7.94
N HIS A 480 34.13 -13.00 7.53
CA HIS A 480 35.29 -13.30 8.36
C HIS A 480 36.47 -12.38 8.02
N ARG A 481 36.96 -11.63 9.03
CA ARG A 481 38.04 -10.67 8.85
C ARG A 481 39.39 -11.39 8.65
N VAL A 482 40.17 -10.89 7.70
CA VAL A 482 41.56 -11.34 7.47
C VAL A 482 42.55 -10.60 8.39
N VAL A 483 42.20 -9.40 8.84
CA VAL A 483 43.02 -8.58 9.75
C VAL A 483 42.13 -8.14 10.90
N ALA A 484 42.64 -8.25 12.13
CA ALA A 484 41.94 -7.83 13.34
C ALA A 484 41.42 -6.39 13.22
N GLY A 485 40.11 -6.22 13.29
CA GLY A 485 39.45 -4.90 13.22
C GLY A 485 39.40 -4.22 14.59
N GLY A 486 39.19 -5.01 15.65
CA GLY A 486 38.95 -4.52 17.00
C GLY A 486 37.53 -3.97 17.18
N LEU A 487 37.18 -3.66 18.44
CA LEU A 487 35.78 -3.39 18.84
C LEU A 487 35.08 -2.27 18.06
N LEU A 488 35.77 -1.17 17.75
CA LEU A 488 35.14 -0.04 17.07
C LEU A 488 34.77 -0.40 15.62
N PRO A 489 35.70 -0.86 14.76
CA PRO A 489 35.34 -1.36 13.43
C PRO A 489 34.37 -2.54 13.47
N ALA A 490 34.52 -3.46 14.42
CA ALA A 490 33.66 -4.63 14.55
C ALA A 490 32.17 -4.25 14.67
N VAL A 491 31.83 -3.18 15.40
CA VAL A 491 30.45 -2.70 15.52
C VAL A 491 30.05 -1.74 14.41
N VAL A 492 30.91 -0.76 14.09
CA VAL A 492 30.53 0.29 13.12
C VAL A 492 30.38 -0.27 11.70
N GLU A 493 31.20 -1.24 11.33
CA GLU A 493 31.19 -1.87 10.01
C GLU A 493 30.37 -3.17 9.97
N SER A 494 29.70 -3.54 11.07
CA SER A 494 28.90 -4.78 11.13
C SER A 494 27.70 -4.74 10.19
N TRP A 495 27.20 -3.54 9.89
CA TRP A 495 26.03 -3.30 9.07
C TRP A 495 26.08 -1.88 8.47
N TYR A 496 25.59 -1.74 7.25
CA TYR A 496 25.37 -0.45 6.60
C TYR A 496 24.10 -0.51 5.74
N PRO A 497 23.19 0.47 5.84
CA PRO A 497 21.89 0.41 5.17
C PRO A 497 22.00 0.59 3.66
N SER A 498 21.24 -0.20 2.91
CA SER A 498 21.12 -0.09 1.44
C SER A 498 20.09 0.95 0.99
N SER A 499 19.10 1.29 1.83
CA SER A 499 18.05 2.26 1.55
C SER A 499 17.59 2.98 2.83
N ASN A 500 16.52 3.79 2.77
CA ASN A 500 15.87 4.36 3.96
C ASN A 500 14.87 3.41 4.63
N ASP A 501 14.63 2.25 4.01
CA ASP A 501 13.76 1.20 4.52
C ASP A 501 14.56 -0.02 4.97
N SER A 502 15.89 0.06 4.98
CA SER A 502 16.81 -0.99 5.46
C SER A 502 17.23 -0.67 6.89
N TYR A 503 16.87 -1.54 7.84
CA TYR A 503 17.15 -1.41 9.27
C TYR A 503 18.04 -2.54 9.74
N GLY A 504 18.96 -2.24 10.67
CA GLY A 504 19.90 -3.22 11.22
C GLY A 504 19.64 -3.48 12.68
N ILE A 505 19.37 -4.72 13.07
CA ILE A 505 19.39 -5.16 14.47
C ILE A 505 20.79 -5.66 14.78
N LEU A 506 21.51 -4.93 15.62
CA LEU A 506 22.90 -5.24 15.98
C LEU A 506 22.94 -6.06 17.28
N LEU A 507 23.57 -7.22 17.22
CA LEU A 507 23.69 -8.20 18.31
C LEU A 507 25.15 -8.62 18.49
N GLU A 508 25.61 -8.68 19.74
CA GLU A 508 26.92 -9.26 20.10
C GLU A 508 26.72 -10.70 20.58
N ASP A 509 27.76 -11.53 20.49
CA ASP A 509 27.73 -12.94 20.89
C ASP A 509 27.33 -13.19 22.36
N ASP A 510 27.34 -12.17 23.21
CA ASP A 510 26.98 -12.22 24.64
C ASP A 510 25.53 -11.81 24.93
N VAL A 511 24.72 -11.59 23.90
CA VAL A 511 23.30 -11.27 23.98
C VAL A 511 22.45 -12.53 23.82
N GLU A 512 21.29 -12.56 24.47
CA GLU A 512 20.20 -13.49 24.20
C GLU A 512 18.93 -12.68 23.96
N VAL A 513 18.11 -13.07 22.98
CA VAL A 513 16.88 -12.35 22.63
C VAL A 513 15.62 -13.10 23.06
N SER A 514 14.56 -12.35 23.35
CA SER A 514 13.22 -12.88 23.58
C SER A 514 12.68 -13.50 22.28
N PRO A 515 11.87 -14.58 22.34
CA PRO A 515 11.14 -15.07 21.17
C PRO A 515 10.22 -14.01 20.49
N LEU A 516 9.87 -12.94 21.22
CA LEU A 516 9.02 -11.84 20.77
C LEU A 516 9.80 -10.55 20.45
N PHE A 517 11.14 -10.61 20.37
CA PHE A 517 11.95 -9.41 20.14
C PHE A 517 11.61 -8.71 18.82
N TYR A 518 11.32 -9.50 17.78
CA TYR A 518 10.99 -8.99 16.46
C TYR A 518 9.61 -8.34 16.46
N ALA A 519 8.63 -8.89 17.19
CA ALA A 519 7.31 -8.26 17.35
C ALA A 519 7.43 -6.86 17.95
N TRP A 520 8.19 -6.69 19.02
CA TRP A 520 8.45 -5.37 19.63
C TRP A 520 9.11 -4.41 18.64
N ALA A 521 10.17 -4.85 17.96
CA ALA A 521 10.89 -4.03 17.00
C ALA A 521 10.00 -3.63 15.80
N LYS A 522 9.28 -4.59 15.22
CA LYS A 522 8.37 -4.38 14.08
C LYS A 522 7.20 -3.49 14.44
N HIS A 523 6.57 -3.70 15.60
CA HIS A 523 5.45 -2.89 16.07
C HIS A 523 5.86 -1.42 16.22
N ALA A 524 6.99 -1.15 16.90
CA ALA A 524 7.50 0.20 17.04
C ALA A 524 7.94 0.81 15.71
N LEU A 525 8.56 0.00 14.83
CA LEU A 525 8.97 0.46 13.52
C LEU A 525 7.77 0.89 12.66
N LEU A 526 6.74 0.04 12.57
CA LEU A 526 5.51 0.36 11.84
C LEU A 526 4.88 1.64 12.41
N ARG A 527 4.68 1.71 13.72
CA ARG A 527 4.05 2.87 14.37
C ARG A 527 4.78 4.19 14.10
N TYR A 528 6.08 4.23 14.35
CA TYR A 528 6.84 5.49 14.35
C TYR A 528 7.49 5.83 13.01
N ARG A 529 7.57 4.90 12.06
CA ARG A 529 8.20 5.13 10.74
C ARG A 529 7.28 4.93 9.54
N TYR A 530 6.25 4.11 9.69
CA TYR A 530 5.32 3.79 8.60
C TYR A 530 3.86 4.12 8.91
N GLY A 531 3.57 4.61 10.11
CA GLY A 531 2.25 5.09 10.54
C GLY A 531 2.10 6.60 10.45
N ASP A 532 1.18 7.13 11.25
CA ASP A 532 0.86 8.56 11.29
C ASP A 532 1.88 9.38 12.09
N GLU A 533 2.66 8.73 12.96
CA GLU A 533 3.67 9.39 13.80
C GLU A 533 4.98 9.70 13.04
N ARG A 534 5.15 9.22 11.81
CA ARG A 534 6.39 9.33 11.00
C ARG A 534 6.97 10.74 10.96
N MET A 535 6.12 11.74 10.74
CA MET A 535 6.57 13.13 10.58
C MET A 535 7.09 13.75 11.89
N LYS A 536 6.69 13.21 13.04
CA LYS A 536 7.09 13.71 14.35
C LYS A 536 8.29 12.95 14.91
N ALA A 537 8.40 11.67 14.57
CA ALA A 537 9.46 10.77 15.04
C ALA A 537 10.77 10.85 14.24
N THR A 538 11.09 12.01 13.63
CA THR A 538 12.33 12.19 12.84
C THR A 538 13.60 12.09 13.69
N ASN A 539 13.51 12.44 14.98
CA ASN A 539 14.60 12.38 15.94
C ASN A 539 14.79 10.99 16.58
N LEU A 540 13.93 10.01 16.26
CA LEU A 540 14.07 8.63 16.70
C LEU A 540 15.20 7.96 15.90
N PHE A 541 16.29 7.54 16.55
CA PHE A 541 17.44 6.92 15.87
C PHE A 541 17.47 5.39 15.95
N GLY A 542 16.57 4.79 16.73
CA GLY A 542 16.50 3.34 16.89
C GLY A 542 15.53 2.90 17.98
N ILE A 543 15.42 1.57 18.10
CA ILE A 543 14.56 0.87 19.07
C ILE A 543 15.45 -0.11 19.84
N SER A 544 15.54 0.07 21.15
CA SER A 544 16.24 -0.86 22.03
C SER A 544 15.44 -2.13 22.24
N LEU A 545 16.14 -3.27 22.30
CA LEU A 545 15.59 -4.53 22.77
C LEU A 545 15.80 -4.70 24.29
N TYR A 546 16.72 -3.94 24.89
CA TYR A 546 17.14 -4.06 26.28
C TYR A 546 16.46 -3.02 27.17
N SER A 547 16.29 -3.32 28.46
CA SER A 547 15.86 -2.34 29.46
C SER A 547 16.98 -2.02 30.48
N PRO A 548 17.53 -0.80 30.49
CA PRO A 548 18.61 -0.41 31.40
C PRO A 548 18.30 -0.54 32.89
N LYS A 549 19.16 -1.26 33.62
CA LYS A 549 19.18 -1.29 35.10
C LYS A 549 20.15 -0.28 35.73
N ASN A 550 20.98 0.37 34.91
CA ASN A 550 22.00 1.30 35.37
C ASN A 550 22.20 2.46 34.39
N LEU A 551 22.41 3.67 34.90
CA LEU A 551 22.91 4.80 34.13
C LEU A 551 24.43 4.74 34.08
N GLU A 552 25.00 4.74 32.86
CA GLU A 552 26.44 4.55 32.66
C GLU A 552 27.24 5.83 32.42
N LEU A 553 26.57 6.95 32.18
CA LEU A 553 27.20 8.20 31.74
C LEU A 553 27.51 9.20 32.85
N ARG A 554 27.05 8.97 34.08
CA ARG A 554 27.36 9.85 35.22
C ARG A 554 28.86 9.84 35.55
N PRO A 555 29.47 10.99 35.91
CA PRO A 555 30.89 11.08 36.27
C PRO A 555 31.33 10.10 37.36
N ALA A 556 30.45 9.86 38.34
CA ALA A 556 30.70 8.99 39.49
C ALA A 556 30.81 7.51 39.12
N GLY A 557 30.45 7.12 37.89
CA GLY A 557 30.44 5.73 37.44
C GLY A 557 29.02 5.25 37.13
N ARG A 558 28.87 3.92 37.03
CA ARG A 558 27.54 3.31 36.87
C ARG A 558 26.77 3.47 38.17
N VAL A 559 25.55 3.99 38.06
CA VAL A 559 24.61 4.08 39.17
C VAL A 559 23.36 3.26 38.85
N SER A 560 22.74 2.68 39.86
CA SER A 560 21.47 1.98 39.69
C SER A 560 20.43 2.92 39.09
N PHE A 561 19.58 2.37 38.23
CA PHE A 561 18.57 3.10 37.50
C PHE A 561 17.28 2.27 37.47
N ASP A 562 16.18 2.94 37.74
CA ASP A 562 14.84 2.40 37.64
C ASP A 562 13.99 3.40 36.85
N ALA A 563 13.69 3.05 35.60
CA ALA A 563 12.89 3.90 34.73
C ALA A 563 11.47 4.09 35.28
N HIS A 564 10.88 3.05 35.90
CA HIS A 564 9.55 3.13 36.50
C HIS A 564 9.50 4.25 37.54
N ALA A 565 10.44 4.24 38.50
CA ALA A 565 10.50 5.25 39.55
C ALA A 565 10.72 6.67 39.01
N VAL A 566 11.57 6.83 38.00
CA VAL A 566 11.83 8.13 37.35
C VAL A 566 10.58 8.66 36.65
N LEU A 567 9.88 7.81 35.91
CA LEU A 567 8.69 8.19 35.16
C LEU A 567 7.50 8.50 36.08
N GLU A 568 7.26 7.67 37.10
CA GLU A 568 6.21 7.91 38.10
C GLU A 568 6.43 9.23 38.84
N THR A 569 7.68 9.52 39.25
CA THR A 569 8.04 10.79 39.89
C THR A 569 7.75 11.99 38.99
N ALA A 570 7.89 11.83 37.68
CA ALA A 570 7.59 12.85 36.68
C ALA A 570 6.13 12.88 36.22
N GLY A 571 5.25 12.06 36.81
CA GLY A 571 3.81 12.04 36.51
C GLY A 571 3.41 11.22 35.28
N TYR A 572 4.30 10.39 34.75
CA TYR A 572 4.00 9.45 33.67
C TYR A 572 3.52 8.10 34.22
N ALA A 573 2.85 7.33 33.37
CA ALA A 573 2.44 5.98 33.73
C ALA A 573 3.67 5.05 33.86
N ARG A 574 3.69 4.27 34.94
CA ARG A 574 4.84 3.45 35.37
C ARG A 574 5.46 2.59 34.29
N ASP A 575 4.65 1.88 33.53
CA ASP A 575 5.08 0.88 32.53
C ASP A 575 5.02 1.43 31.09
N THR A 576 5.00 2.76 30.93
CA THR A 576 5.03 3.36 29.60
C THR A 576 6.43 3.25 28.99
N PRO A 577 6.58 2.85 27.71
CA PRO A 577 7.84 2.97 27.00
C PRO A 577 8.37 4.41 27.03
N TYR A 578 9.69 4.58 26.99
CA TYR A 578 10.31 5.89 27.06
C TYR A 578 11.39 6.06 26.01
N LEU A 579 11.75 7.31 25.74
CA LEU A 579 12.86 7.67 24.88
C LEU A 579 14.08 8.00 25.72
N SER A 580 15.28 7.61 25.26
CA SER A 580 16.54 8.02 25.89
C SER A 580 17.55 8.42 24.84
N GLN A 581 18.33 9.46 25.13
CA GLN A 581 19.46 9.85 24.27
C GLN A 581 20.64 8.87 24.32
N VAL A 582 20.63 7.91 25.26
CA VAL A 582 21.68 6.90 25.38
C VAL A 582 21.43 5.81 24.33
N PRO A 583 22.38 5.52 23.41
CA PRO A 583 22.24 4.39 22.50
C PRO A 583 22.38 3.05 23.25
N CYS A 584 21.67 2.02 22.79
CA CYS A 584 21.77 0.67 23.35
C CYS A 584 22.89 -0.13 22.66
N SER A 585 23.68 -0.87 23.46
CA SER A 585 24.75 -1.75 22.97
C SER A 585 24.48 -3.24 23.20
N TRP A 586 23.30 -3.61 23.69
CA TRP A 586 22.96 -5.00 24.07
C TRP A 586 21.72 -5.48 23.32
N GLY A 587 21.68 -5.24 22.01
CA GLY A 587 20.53 -5.49 21.15
C GLY A 587 19.71 -4.23 20.91
N ALA A 588 19.74 -3.75 19.67
CA ALA A 588 18.90 -2.66 19.20
C ALA A 588 18.78 -2.64 17.67
N LEU A 589 17.63 -2.18 17.20
CA LEU A 589 17.37 -1.83 15.81
C LEU A 589 17.81 -0.38 15.58
N TYR A 590 18.74 -0.15 14.65
CA TYR A 590 19.25 1.17 14.27
C TYR A 590 18.64 1.66 12.95
N PHE A 591 18.34 2.96 12.89
CA PHE A 591 17.69 3.56 11.73
C PHE A 591 18.72 3.97 10.65
N PRO A 592 18.37 3.80 9.37
CA PRO A 592 19.33 3.93 8.27
C PRO A 592 19.94 5.32 8.17
N GLU A 593 19.12 6.37 8.23
CA GLU A 593 19.59 7.75 8.05
C GLU A 593 20.54 8.16 9.17
N HIS A 594 20.21 7.83 10.42
CA HIS A 594 21.03 8.13 11.59
C HIS A 594 22.34 7.34 11.59
N TRP A 595 22.31 6.07 11.17
CA TRP A 595 23.51 5.26 11.07
C TRP A 595 24.46 5.79 9.99
N ARG A 596 23.94 6.20 8.82
CA ARG A 596 24.76 6.86 7.79
C ARG A 596 25.33 8.20 8.24
N GLU A 597 24.53 9.01 8.93
CA GLU A 597 25.03 10.25 9.53
C GLU A 597 26.16 9.96 10.53
N PHE A 598 26.00 8.94 11.38
CA PHE A 598 27.04 8.52 12.31
C PHE A 598 28.33 8.08 11.60
N HIS A 599 28.22 7.32 10.51
CA HIS A 599 29.35 6.95 9.65
C HIS A 599 30.07 8.18 9.07
N ALA A 600 29.34 9.23 8.70
CA ALA A 600 29.95 10.49 8.24
C ALA A 600 30.54 11.33 9.38
N TYR A 601 29.94 11.26 10.57
CA TYR A 601 30.36 11.98 11.78
C TYR A 601 31.65 11.41 12.37
N LEU A 602 31.82 10.09 12.32
CA LEU A 602 32.87 9.38 13.05
C LEU A 602 34.30 9.69 12.59
N PRO A 603 34.68 9.68 11.30
CA PRO A 603 36.08 9.87 10.88
C PRO A 603 36.68 11.23 11.29
N PRO A 604 36.00 12.39 11.11
CA PRO A 604 36.50 13.66 11.61
C PRO A 604 36.63 13.69 13.14
N ARG A 605 35.70 13.05 13.86
CA ARG A 605 35.71 12.99 15.31
C ARG A 605 36.82 12.11 15.88
N LEU A 606 37.17 11.01 15.20
CA LEU A 606 38.33 10.20 15.56
C LEU A 606 39.63 11.01 15.48
N LYS A 607 39.77 11.88 14.46
CA LYS A 607 40.92 12.79 14.32
C LYS A 607 40.94 13.85 15.43
N ALA A 608 39.77 14.36 15.83
CA ALA A 608 39.62 15.39 16.85
C ALA A 608 39.18 14.84 18.23
N SER A 609 39.65 13.65 18.60
CA SER A 609 39.13 12.88 19.76
C SER A 609 39.34 13.52 21.14
N ASN A 610 40.22 14.51 21.25
CA ASN A 610 40.44 15.28 22.49
C ASN A 610 39.37 16.35 22.74
N THR A 611 38.59 16.72 21.73
CA THR A 611 37.52 17.71 21.87
C THR A 611 36.34 17.09 22.63
N VAL A 612 35.96 17.72 23.74
CA VAL A 612 34.81 17.31 24.56
C VAL A 612 33.53 17.84 23.92
N VAL A 613 32.67 16.94 23.44
CA VAL A 613 31.37 17.34 22.86
C VAL A 613 30.26 17.30 23.91
N VAL A 614 30.24 16.30 24.79
CA VAL A 614 29.23 16.20 25.86
C VAL A 614 29.85 16.57 27.20
N PRO A 615 29.50 17.71 27.80
CA PRO A 615 30.05 18.12 29.10
C PRO A 615 29.74 17.09 30.19
N ASN A 616 30.70 16.85 31.08
CA ASN A 616 30.54 15.98 32.26
C ASN A 616 30.09 14.53 31.98
N ALA A 617 30.11 14.08 30.73
CA ALA A 617 29.81 12.69 30.42
C ALA A 617 31.03 11.80 30.69
N ARG A 618 30.80 10.67 31.37
CA ARG A 618 31.84 9.65 31.59
C ARG A 618 32.37 9.08 30.27
N SER A 619 31.55 9.06 29.22
CA SER A 619 31.91 8.57 27.89
C SER A 619 33.09 9.31 27.26
N ASN A 620 33.41 10.53 27.71
CA ASN A 620 34.61 11.26 27.27
C ASN A 620 35.91 10.48 27.52
N ARG A 621 35.91 9.52 28.48
CA ARG A 621 37.06 8.64 28.76
C ARG A 621 37.11 7.40 27.87
N TRP A 622 36.12 7.16 27.02
CA TRP A 622 36.01 5.97 26.18
C TRP A 622 36.60 6.23 24.78
N ALA A 623 37.89 6.56 24.72
CA ALA A 623 38.56 7.04 23.50
C ALA A 623 38.46 6.10 22.28
N ARG A 624 38.22 4.80 22.48
CA ARG A 624 38.12 3.77 21.43
C ARG A 624 36.73 3.14 21.32
N SER A 625 35.72 3.71 21.98
CA SER A 625 34.35 3.19 21.92
C SER A 625 33.55 3.91 20.84
N TRP A 626 32.96 3.17 19.91
CA TRP A 626 32.01 3.71 18.94
C TRP A 626 30.85 4.44 19.66
N LYS A 627 30.40 3.87 20.79
CA LYS A 627 29.27 4.36 21.59
C LYS A 627 29.50 5.77 22.10
N ARG A 628 30.74 6.13 22.44
CA ARG A 628 31.10 7.51 22.80
C ARG A 628 30.69 8.48 21.69
N PHE A 629 31.12 8.22 20.47
CA PHE A 629 30.89 9.12 19.35
C PHE A 629 29.41 9.15 18.94
N PHE A 630 28.69 8.05 19.10
CA PHE A 630 27.24 8.03 18.88
C PHE A 630 26.50 8.86 19.95
N ILE A 631 26.92 8.78 21.23
CA ILE A 631 26.40 9.64 22.31
C ILE A 631 26.65 11.13 21.99
N GLU A 632 27.83 11.46 21.46
CA GLU A 632 28.13 12.83 21.02
C GLU A 632 27.13 13.30 19.95
N LEU A 633 26.91 12.49 18.90
CA LEU A 633 25.94 12.78 17.84
C LEU A 633 24.51 12.93 18.37
N ALA A 634 24.04 11.99 19.19
CA ALA A 634 22.71 12.02 19.78
C ALA A 634 22.50 13.27 20.65
N TYR A 635 23.52 13.68 21.40
CA TYR A 635 23.48 14.90 22.21
C TYR A 635 23.33 16.16 21.36
N VAL A 636 24.15 16.31 20.31
CA VAL A 636 24.15 17.55 19.51
C VAL A 636 23.00 17.63 18.52
N ARG A 637 22.40 16.50 18.12
CA ARG A 637 21.18 16.47 17.30
C ARG A 637 19.89 16.49 18.11
N GLY A 638 19.95 16.17 19.40
CA GLY A 638 18.74 15.87 20.16
C GLY A 638 18.08 14.59 19.64
N TYR A 639 18.85 13.57 19.26
CA TYR A 639 18.28 12.28 18.90
C TYR A 639 18.00 11.44 20.15
N ALA A 640 16.99 10.57 20.06
CA ALA A 640 16.65 9.61 21.10
C ALA A 640 16.31 8.22 20.53
N MET A 641 16.45 7.19 21.35
CA MET A 641 16.10 5.80 21.07
C MET A 641 14.93 5.38 21.95
N LEU A 642 14.03 4.56 21.41
CA LEU A 642 12.91 4.00 22.16
C LEU A 642 13.37 2.83 23.03
N TYR A 643 12.91 2.78 24.27
CA TYR A 643 13.21 1.73 25.24
C TYR A 643 11.94 1.06 25.77
N PRO A 644 11.94 -0.29 25.90
CA PRO A 644 10.87 -1.01 26.58
C PRO A 644 10.92 -0.74 28.09
N ASN A 645 9.75 -0.75 28.72
CA ASN A 645 9.59 -0.48 30.15
C ASN A 645 8.45 -1.31 30.75
N TYR A 646 8.48 -2.61 30.49
CA TYR A 646 7.45 -3.54 30.98
C TYR A 646 7.67 -3.86 32.45
N GLU A 647 6.59 -4.32 33.10
CA GLU A 647 6.61 -4.72 34.50
C GLU A 647 7.80 -5.65 34.83
N SER A 648 8.41 -5.42 36.00
CA SER A 648 9.58 -6.15 36.49
C SER A 648 10.84 -5.98 35.63
N GLY A 649 10.90 -4.93 34.80
CA GLY A 649 12.02 -4.67 33.90
C GLY A 649 12.14 -5.70 32.77
N ARG A 650 11.03 -6.34 32.39
CA ARG A 650 11.02 -7.30 31.26
C ARG A 650 11.43 -6.60 29.97
N ALA A 651 12.25 -7.29 29.17
CA ALA A 651 12.82 -6.77 27.93
C ALA A 651 12.87 -7.84 26.84
N PHE A 652 13.40 -7.47 25.68
CA PHE A 652 13.49 -8.29 24.48
C PHE A 652 14.91 -8.74 24.15
N SER A 653 15.90 -8.28 24.92
CA SER A 653 17.25 -8.83 24.96
C SER A 653 17.82 -8.74 26.37
N THR A 654 18.77 -9.61 26.67
CA THR A 654 19.54 -9.62 27.92
C THR A 654 21.01 -9.83 27.62
N ASN A 655 21.89 -9.26 28.44
CA ASN A 655 23.33 -9.38 28.28
C ASN A 655 23.91 -10.27 29.39
N HIS A 656 24.64 -11.31 29.00
CA HIS A 656 25.21 -12.31 29.90
C HIS A 656 26.58 -11.92 30.47
N LEU A 657 27.07 -10.72 30.17
CA LEU A 657 28.33 -10.16 30.67
C LEU A 657 29.50 -11.13 30.51
N GLU A 658 29.64 -11.69 29.32
CA GLU A 658 30.65 -12.70 29.00
C GLU A 658 32.06 -12.12 29.08
N HIS A 659 33.05 -12.97 29.34
CA HIS A 659 34.44 -12.54 29.48
C HIS A 659 34.99 -11.98 28.17
N GLY A 660 35.59 -10.80 28.22
CA GLY A 660 36.03 -10.10 27.02
C GLY A 660 36.85 -8.85 27.28
N ALA A 661 37.03 -8.04 26.23
CA ALA A 661 37.77 -6.78 26.29
C ALA A 661 37.26 -5.81 27.38
N HIS A 662 35.98 -5.89 27.77
CA HIS A 662 35.37 -5.05 28.81
C HIS A 662 35.11 -5.75 30.15
N VAL A 663 35.24 -7.08 30.20
CA VAL A 663 34.95 -7.90 31.39
C VAL A 663 36.14 -8.80 31.68
N LYS A 664 36.98 -8.37 32.62
CA LYS A 664 38.10 -9.17 33.12
C LYS A 664 37.59 -10.42 33.85
N PRO A 665 38.37 -11.52 33.89
CA PRO A 665 38.05 -12.68 34.72
C PRO A 665 37.85 -12.27 36.18
N LEU A 666 36.77 -12.76 36.79
CA LEU A 666 36.42 -12.55 38.20
C LEU A 666 36.14 -13.90 38.85
N PRO A 667 36.31 -14.04 40.18
CA PRO A 667 35.85 -15.21 40.90
C PRO A 667 34.35 -15.49 40.62
N PRO A 668 33.89 -16.76 40.52
CA PRO A 668 32.55 -17.08 40.04
C PRO A 668 31.41 -16.31 40.74
N ARG A 669 31.44 -16.23 42.08
CA ARG A 669 30.44 -15.47 42.86
C ARG A 669 30.43 -13.98 42.56
N GLU A 670 31.60 -13.38 42.32
CA GLU A 670 31.69 -11.96 41.98
C GLU A 670 31.23 -11.69 40.56
N TRP A 671 31.53 -12.62 39.64
CA TRP A 671 31.02 -12.57 38.27
C TRP A 671 29.50 -12.68 38.25
N GLU A 672 28.89 -13.65 38.94
CA GLU A 672 27.43 -13.78 39.06
C GLU A 672 26.77 -12.52 39.62
N ARG A 673 27.30 -11.95 40.71
CA ARG A 673 26.79 -10.70 41.28
C ARG A 673 26.87 -9.55 40.28
N LYS A 674 27.95 -9.49 39.49
CA LYS A 674 28.12 -8.45 38.47
C LYS A 674 27.18 -8.69 37.29
N LYS A 675 27.05 -9.93 36.82
CA LYS A 675 26.16 -10.37 35.74
C LYS A 675 24.71 -10.00 36.03
N ALA A 676 24.25 -10.20 37.26
CA ALA A 676 22.91 -9.81 37.72
C ALA A 676 22.60 -8.30 37.58
N LEU A 677 23.61 -7.43 37.44
CA LEU A 677 23.40 -6.00 37.18
C LEU A 677 23.07 -5.69 35.71
N PHE A 678 23.31 -6.64 34.81
CA PHE A 678 23.12 -6.53 33.37
C PHE A 678 21.97 -7.40 32.89
N GLU A 679 21.77 -8.57 33.51
CA GLU A 679 20.65 -9.44 33.15
C GLU A 679 19.30 -8.82 33.52
N VAL A 680 18.40 -8.90 32.54
CA VAL A 680 16.98 -8.55 32.63
C VAL A 680 16.15 -9.76 32.25
N PRO A 681 14.94 -9.92 32.83
CA PRO A 681 14.05 -10.99 32.42
C PRO A 681 13.60 -10.76 30.96
N LEU A 682 13.66 -11.82 30.15
CA LEU A 682 13.14 -11.79 28.79
C LEU A 682 11.63 -11.98 28.79
N VAL A 683 10.93 -11.28 27.90
CA VAL A 683 9.52 -11.59 27.60
C VAL A 683 9.47 -12.97 26.95
N GLY A 684 8.81 -13.94 27.59
CA GLY A 684 8.63 -15.29 27.04
C GLY A 684 7.41 -15.40 26.14
N LEU A 685 7.25 -16.54 25.45
CA LEU A 685 5.98 -16.88 24.82
C LEU A 685 4.94 -17.16 25.93
N PRO A 686 3.71 -16.66 25.80
CA PRO A 686 2.66 -16.93 26.77
C PRO A 686 2.22 -18.40 26.77
N GLU A 687 1.59 -18.83 27.86
CA GLU A 687 0.86 -20.10 27.88
C GLU A 687 -0.29 -20.09 26.86
N ALA A 688 -0.73 -21.28 26.44
CA ALA A 688 -1.76 -21.41 25.41
C ALA A 688 -3.06 -20.67 25.80
N GLY A 689 -3.43 -19.66 25.02
CA GLY A 689 -4.65 -18.86 25.22
C GLY A 689 -4.45 -17.57 26.02
N ALA A 690 -3.25 -17.29 26.54
CA ALA A 690 -2.92 -15.99 27.12
C ALA A 690 -2.36 -15.02 26.06
N GLY A 691 -2.56 -13.71 26.27
CA GLY A 691 -1.98 -12.67 25.42
C GLY A 691 -0.44 -12.64 25.53
N THR A 692 0.24 -12.08 24.53
CA THR A 692 1.72 -12.07 24.48
C THR A 692 2.37 -11.21 25.56
N GLY A 693 1.58 -10.34 26.20
CA GLY A 693 2.04 -9.31 27.09
C GLY A 693 2.74 -8.14 26.38
N LEU A 694 2.84 -8.14 25.05
CA LEU A 694 3.36 -7.01 24.27
C LEU A 694 2.49 -5.77 24.42
N LEU A 695 1.19 -5.96 24.72
CA LEU A 695 0.21 -4.90 24.95
C LEU A 695 0.02 -4.56 26.44
N ASP A 696 0.79 -5.18 27.35
CA ASP A 696 0.78 -4.91 28.80
C ASP A 696 1.48 -3.57 29.12
N MET A 697 0.98 -2.50 28.52
CA MET A 697 1.43 -1.13 28.72
C MET A 697 0.23 -0.18 28.81
N PRO A 698 0.42 1.02 29.37
CA PRO A 698 -0.66 1.98 29.52
C PRO A 698 -1.37 2.27 28.19
N GLY A 699 -2.68 2.09 28.15
CA GLY A 699 -3.49 2.29 26.94
C GLY A 699 -3.58 1.07 26.00
N GLY A 700 -2.97 -0.07 26.35
CA GLY A 700 -3.13 -1.33 25.60
C GLY A 700 -2.40 -1.36 24.26
N GLY A 701 -1.39 -0.52 24.06
CA GLY A 701 -0.60 -0.45 22.83
C GLY A 701 0.44 0.67 22.88
N LEU A 702 1.27 0.76 21.84
CA LEU A 702 2.31 1.79 21.78
C LEU A 702 1.69 3.20 21.88
N PRO A 703 2.26 4.10 22.72
CA PRO A 703 1.76 5.47 22.86
C PRO A 703 1.89 6.27 21.56
N ARG A 704 1.09 7.34 21.44
CA ARG A 704 1.34 8.38 20.44
C ARG A 704 2.65 9.10 20.74
N TRP A 705 3.28 9.70 19.74
CA TRP A 705 4.59 10.34 19.89
C TRP A 705 4.64 11.39 20.99
N GLU A 706 3.60 12.22 21.13
CA GLU A 706 3.53 13.25 22.17
C GLU A 706 3.42 12.69 23.59
N GLY A 707 2.97 11.44 23.73
CA GLY A 707 2.80 10.77 25.01
C GLY A 707 4.06 10.08 25.53
N ILE A 708 5.13 10.02 24.74
CA ILE A 708 6.34 9.27 25.12
C ILE A 708 7.28 10.16 25.93
N PRO A 709 7.58 9.82 27.20
CA PRO A 709 8.53 10.59 27.99
C PRO A 709 9.95 10.49 27.42
N LEU A 710 10.68 11.61 27.43
CA LEU A 710 12.07 11.69 26.97
C LEU A 710 13.02 11.84 28.16
N LEU A 711 14.02 10.95 28.24
CA LEU A 711 15.13 11.01 29.16
C LEU A 711 16.39 11.51 28.45
N ASP A 712 17.12 12.38 29.13
CA ASP A 712 18.44 12.79 28.65
C ASP A 712 19.55 11.76 28.96
N LEU A 713 20.79 12.09 28.58
CA LEU A 713 21.95 11.23 28.80
C LEU A 713 22.22 10.86 30.27
N PHE A 714 21.66 11.61 31.23
CA PHE A 714 21.85 11.43 32.66
C PHE A 714 20.63 10.84 33.36
N GLY A 715 19.62 10.42 32.58
CA GLY A 715 18.39 9.77 33.05
C GLY A 715 17.37 10.74 33.61
N GLU A 716 17.46 12.03 33.28
CA GLU A 716 16.51 13.05 33.74
C GLU A 716 15.43 13.27 32.67
N VAL A 717 14.17 13.41 33.11
CA VAL A 717 13.05 13.70 32.20
C VAL A 717 13.18 15.12 31.67
N VAL A 718 13.13 15.27 30.36
CA VAL A 718 13.23 16.53 29.63
C VAL A 718 12.19 16.60 28.53
N VAL A 719 11.88 17.81 28.06
CA VAL A 719 11.07 18.00 26.85
C VAL A 719 11.96 18.15 25.62
N TRP A 720 11.40 17.86 24.44
CA TRP A 720 12.13 17.88 23.17
C TRP A 720 12.83 19.21 22.88
N ASP A 721 12.14 20.34 23.09
CA ASP A 721 12.70 21.67 22.81
C ASP A 721 13.99 21.92 23.60
N ILE A 722 14.02 21.53 24.88
CA ILE A 722 15.22 21.65 25.73
C ILE A 722 16.36 20.78 25.19
N ALA A 723 16.07 19.54 24.78
CA ALA A 723 17.09 18.64 24.24
C ALA A 723 17.67 19.17 22.91
N LEU A 724 16.83 19.71 22.03
CA LEU A 724 17.20 20.29 20.74
C LEU A 724 18.01 21.59 20.90
N GLU A 725 17.52 22.53 21.71
CA GLU A 725 18.21 23.79 22.01
C GLU A 725 19.57 23.54 22.66
N ARG A 726 19.66 22.57 23.58
CA ARG A 726 20.93 22.14 24.18
C ARG A 726 21.92 21.67 23.11
N GLY A 727 21.45 20.88 22.15
CA GLY A 727 22.27 20.43 21.02
C GLY A 727 22.75 21.59 20.15
N ILE A 728 21.84 22.49 19.75
CA ILE A 728 22.15 23.69 18.94
C ILE A 728 23.19 24.57 19.64
N LYS A 729 22.95 24.88 20.92
CA LYS A 729 23.90 25.68 21.73
C LYS A 729 25.26 25.01 21.78
N ARG A 730 25.30 23.69 21.99
CA ARG A 730 26.58 22.97 22.05
C ARG A 730 27.32 23.00 20.72
N ARG A 731 26.61 22.94 19.60
CA ARG A 731 27.24 23.06 18.27
C ARG A 731 27.98 24.40 18.11
N ARG A 732 27.36 25.51 18.52
CA ARG A 732 28.00 26.83 18.51
C ARG A 732 29.27 26.86 19.35
N GLU A 733 29.24 26.25 20.53
CA GLU A 733 30.38 26.21 21.45
C GLU A 733 31.54 25.37 20.93
N VAL A 734 31.27 24.27 20.23
CA VAL A 734 32.30 23.31 19.78
C VAL A 734 32.83 23.63 18.39
N TRP A 735 31.94 23.97 17.44
CA TRP A 735 32.30 24.18 16.03
C TRP A 735 32.10 25.62 15.54
N GLY A 736 31.57 26.53 16.37
CA GLY A 736 31.44 27.94 16.01
C GLY A 736 30.28 28.26 15.04
N CYS A 737 29.39 27.31 14.76
CA CYS A 737 28.18 27.55 13.95
C CYS A 737 26.96 26.77 14.47
N GLU A 738 25.78 27.11 13.94
CA GLU A 738 24.51 26.45 14.28
C GLU A 738 24.17 25.29 13.32
N GLY A 739 24.82 25.25 12.16
CA GLY A 739 24.39 24.46 11.00
C GLY A 739 23.19 25.09 10.30
N THR A 740 22.82 24.57 9.14
CA THR A 740 21.60 24.92 8.40
C THR A 740 20.37 24.21 8.94
N GLY A 741 20.55 23.28 9.87
CA GLY A 741 19.47 22.47 10.43
C GLY A 741 19.04 21.33 9.52
N ARG A 742 19.82 21.03 8.46
CA ARG A 742 19.54 19.89 7.59
C ARG A 742 19.60 18.59 8.38
N PRO A 743 18.55 17.76 8.33
CA PRO A 743 18.55 16.48 9.02
C PRO A 743 19.56 15.52 8.36
N PHE A 744 20.15 14.63 9.15
CA PHE A 744 21.03 13.54 8.67
C PHE A 744 22.31 13.99 7.93
N ASP A 745 22.77 15.23 8.15
CA ASP A 745 23.97 15.78 7.53
C ASP A 745 25.07 16.07 8.57
N ALA A 746 26.01 15.14 8.71
CA ALA A 746 27.10 15.29 9.66
C ALA A 746 28.06 16.45 9.32
N ARG A 747 28.15 16.87 8.05
CA ARG A 747 29.01 17.99 7.64
C ARG A 747 28.41 19.31 8.06
N ASP A 748 27.11 19.48 7.82
CA ASP A 748 26.33 20.60 8.33
C ASP A 748 26.50 20.76 9.85
N LEU A 749 26.47 19.64 10.57
CA LEU A 749 26.60 19.60 12.01
C LEU A 749 27.97 20.04 12.52
N MET A 750 29.03 19.83 11.74
CA MET A 750 30.41 20.19 12.09
C MET A 750 30.92 21.44 11.36
N CYS A 751 30.03 22.17 10.68
CA CYS A 751 30.36 23.40 9.94
C CYS A 751 31.40 23.18 8.82
N ALA A 752 31.36 22.02 8.16
CA ALA A 752 32.41 21.53 7.26
C ALA A 752 31.98 21.44 5.79
#